data_AF-A0A0G2E2Z3-F1
#
_entry.id   AF-A0A0G2E2Z3-F1
#
_cell.length_a   1.000
_cell.length_b   1.000
_cell.length_c   1.000
_cell.angle_alpha   90.00
_cell.angle_beta   90.00
_cell.angle_gamma   90.00
#
_symmetry.space_group_name_H-M   'P 1'
#
loop_
_entity.id
_entity.type
_entity.pdbx_description
1 polymer ?
#
loop_
_entity_poly.entity_id
_entity_poly.type
_entity_poly.pdbx_seq_one_letter_code
_entity_poly.pdbx_strand_id
1 'polypeptide(L)'
;MPEQSDDTEPCGGSNRITIFTGPETSSSGESGDSTTTTVSAATSTPIVTDLPSGWTYQGCYVDNANGRAMAYQQTDSSSLTVESCITECVALGYTVAGMEYSSQCFCDDYVRNGATLASESECNMACSGDSSGICGAGNRLSIYSDGPLEVLAVPAAQNTSLPGSWKYQGCLLDGAVNRTFFWQLILTDNNTATNCLTQCAEYGYNAGGMEYGDECYCGDVQNVVDQGATLQPESDCNVACSGNASYICGGGNRLSYYTWEGDPLYTWTFAQGIEAGSYDFIMSSPIIALVSSVATNGKVVFLEKYGTSQENNSSGTYEFDPSLAPDYDTAFRELHVETDIFCSASIVLPDKVGRQINVGGWSGDATYGIRIYWPDGSLGVPGTNDWQENYEELSLQQGRWYPSAMVLANGSILVVGGEEGSNGAPVPTLELLPRVGGVVECDYLARTDPYSTYPFLAVLPSGGVFIGYYNEARVLSSDTFATIKELPNIPGQVNDFLAGRTYPFEGTMMLMPQYAPYDEPLTILICGGSNPGPAYGVDNCVSIQPDSDDPTWTIERMPSSRVIVCMVSLPDGTYLILNGGENGAAGFGLGRDPNHNAVLYDPAKSVGSRMTSMANTTIDRLYHSEAILMMDGSILVSGSDPEDGTHPQEHRLEYFSPPYLLSGASRPAFSIDNTDWAYGETVSFTLTAQTSTDIRVSLIAAMGSTHDKDYTTQF
;
A
#
# COMPACT_ATOMS: atom_id res chain seq x y z
N MET A 1 -26.03 46.33 -39.29
CA MET A 1 -27.39 46.61 -38.78
C MET A 1 -27.99 45.29 -38.33
N PRO A 2 -28.56 45.23 -37.12
CA PRO A 2 -27.79 45.09 -35.88
C PRO A 2 -28.33 43.97 -34.94
N GLU A 3 -27.48 43.45 -34.03
CA GLU A 3 -27.59 43.51 -32.53
C GLU A 3 -28.45 42.40 -31.89
N GLN A 4 -28.19 41.82 -30.71
CA GLN A 4 -27.30 41.98 -29.53
C GLN A 4 -27.39 40.62 -28.74
N SER A 5 -26.35 40.05 -28.12
CA SER A 5 -25.89 40.17 -26.69
C SER A 5 -27.02 39.99 -25.64
N ASP A 6 -26.87 39.46 -24.42
CA ASP A 6 -25.76 39.01 -23.58
C ASP A 6 -26.35 38.32 -22.33
N ASP A 7 -25.53 37.50 -21.65
CA ASP A 7 -25.30 37.39 -20.19
C ASP A 7 -26.40 37.31 -19.08
N THR A 8 -26.16 36.33 -18.18
CA THR A 8 -26.18 36.36 -16.69
C THR A 8 -27.47 36.25 -15.84
N GLU A 9 -27.36 35.39 -14.80
CA GLU A 9 -27.96 35.42 -13.43
C GLU A 9 -28.22 36.84 -12.85
N PRO A 10 -29.02 37.12 -11.78
CA PRO A 10 -29.04 36.36 -10.50
C PRO A 10 -30.33 36.43 -9.59
N CYS A 11 -30.30 35.64 -8.50
CA CYS A 11 -30.72 35.88 -7.10
C CYS A 11 -32.10 36.45 -6.63
N GLY A 12 -32.68 35.75 -5.62
CA GLY A 12 -33.22 36.31 -4.35
C GLY A 12 -34.71 36.69 -4.29
N GLY A 13 -35.50 36.42 -3.25
CA GLY A 13 -35.27 35.88 -1.90
C GLY A 13 -36.51 35.96 -0.98
N SER A 14 -36.31 35.47 0.25
CA SER A 14 -36.91 35.65 1.59
C SER A 14 -38.34 36.19 1.86
N ASN A 15 -39.08 35.40 2.65
CA ASN A 15 -40.05 35.78 3.71
C ASN A 15 -41.24 36.68 3.33
N ARG A 16 -42.47 36.13 3.22
CA ARG A 16 -43.72 36.80 3.68
C ARG A 16 -44.83 35.79 4.01
N ILE A 17 -45.37 35.94 5.22
CA ILE A 17 -46.58 35.33 5.78
C ILE A 17 -47.84 35.87 5.08
N THR A 18 -48.93 35.10 5.01
CA THR A 18 -50.29 35.66 4.89
C THR A 18 -51.28 34.93 5.79
N ILE A 19 -51.73 35.66 6.80
CA ILE A 19 -52.79 35.32 7.76
C ILE A 19 -54.15 35.61 7.11
N PHE A 20 -55.15 34.77 7.35
CA PHE A 20 -56.56 35.18 7.24
C PHE A 20 -57.26 35.06 8.60
N THR A 21 -57.94 36.16 8.95
CA THR A 21 -58.62 36.43 10.22
C THR A 21 -60.14 36.30 10.10
N GLY A 22 -60.75 35.65 11.11
CA GLY A 22 -62.07 35.98 11.69
C GLY A 22 -63.35 35.46 10.99
N PRO A 23 -64.53 35.45 11.67
CA PRO A 23 -64.82 36.14 12.93
C PRO A 23 -65.46 35.27 14.05
N GLU A 24 -65.41 35.85 15.26
CA GLU A 24 -66.10 35.44 16.48
C GLU A 24 -67.63 35.54 16.37
N THR A 25 -68.34 34.64 17.06
CA THR A 25 -69.63 34.97 17.70
C THR A 25 -69.71 34.31 19.08
N SER A 26 -70.14 35.11 20.04
CA SER A 26 -70.33 34.81 21.45
C SER A 26 -71.75 34.32 21.74
N SER A 27 -71.92 33.43 22.73
CA SER A 27 -73.01 33.55 23.72
C SER A 27 -72.77 32.64 24.94
N SER A 28 -73.37 33.09 26.03
CA SER A 28 -73.19 32.85 27.46
C SER A 28 -73.87 31.61 28.09
N GLY A 29 -73.37 31.23 29.28
CA GLY A 29 -74.11 30.57 30.37
C GLY A 29 -73.93 29.05 30.40
N GLU A 30 -73.75 28.35 31.52
CA GLU A 30 -73.89 28.64 32.94
C GLU A 30 -73.23 27.48 33.73
N SER A 31 -72.86 27.74 34.98
CA SER A 31 -72.19 26.82 35.91
C SER A 31 -73.14 25.74 36.45
N GLY A 32 -72.70 24.47 36.46
CA GLY A 32 -73.33 23.38 37.20
C GLY A 32 -72.26 22.43 37.77
N ASP A 33 -72.07 22.49 39.09
CA ASP A 33 -71.31 21.55 39.89
C ASP A 33 -72.11 20.24 40.07
N SER A 34 -71.45 19.07 39.96
CA SER A 34 -71.40 18.06 41.04
C SER A 34 -70.98 16.67 40.56
N THR A 35 -70.13 16.05 41.38
CA THR A 35 -69.95 14.61 41.69
C THR A 35 -69.26 13.66 40.70
N THR A 36 -68.05 13.29 41.15
CA THR A 36 -67.34 12.01 41.10
C THR A 36 -68.15 10.75 40.75
N THR A 37 -67.68 10.02 39.74
CA THR A 37 -67.73 8.56 39.69
C THR A 37 -66.46 8.02 39.04
N THR A 38 -65.67 7.31 39.81
CA THR A 38 -64.53 6.49 39.37
C THR A 38 -65.05 5.28 38.61
N VAL A 39 -64.67 5.15 37.35
CA VAL A 39 -64.87 3.94 36.56
C VAL A 39 -63.49 3.33 36.30
N SER A 40 -63.21 2.20 36.94
CA SER A 40 -62.09 1.33 36.57
C SER A 40 -62.28 0.87 35.13
N ALA A 41 -61.44 1.36 34.22
CA ALA A 41 -61.29 0.79 32.90
C ALA A 41 -60.50 -0.51 33.01
N ALA A 42 -61.12 -1.60 32.58
CA ALA A 42 -60.48 -2.90 32.42
C ALA A 42 -59.48 -2.83 31.25
N THR A 43 -58.24 -3.20 31.52
CA THR A 43 -57.17 -3.42 30.53
C THR A 43 -57.51 -4.66 29.72
N SER A 44 -58.00 -4.50 28.49
CA SER A 44 -58.14 -5.60 27.53
C SER A 44 -56.88 -5.68 26.68
N THR A 45 -56.02 -6.66 26.94
CA THR A 45 -54.99 -7.11 26.01
C THR A 45 -55.67 -7.71 24.77
N PRO A 46 -55.30 -7.30 23.53
CA PRO A 46 -55.81 -7.93 22.32
C PRO A 46 -55.19 -9.31 22.17
N ILE A 47 -56.02 -10.34 22.02
CA ILE A 47 -55.56 -11.70 21.73
C ILE A 47 -55.50 -11.83 20.21
N VAL A 48 -54.30 -11.62 19.64
CA VAL A 48 -53.99 -12.03 18.27
C VAL A 48 -53.87 -13.56 18.27
N THR A 49 -54.78 -14.26 17.59
CA THR A 49 -54.93 -15.71 17.74
C THR A 49 -54.05 -16.56 16.80
N ASP A 50 -53.45 -15.98 15.76
CA ASP A 50 -52.75 -16.73 14.70
C ASP A 50 -51.35 -16.16 14.38
N LEU A 51 -50.54 -15.87 15.41
CA LEU A 51 -49.13 -15.52 15.20
C LEU A 51 -48.34 -16.70 14.61
N PRO A 52 -47.35 -16.45 13.73
CA PRO A 52 -46.41 -17.48 13.30
C PRO A 52 -45.76 -18.21 14.49
N SER A 53 -45.55 -19.52 14.34
CA SER A 53 -45.06 -20.37 15.43
C SER A 53 -43.73 -19.84 16.00
N GLY A 54 -43.69 -19.57 17.31
CA GLY A 54 -42.52 -19.06 18.03
C GLY A 54 -42.60 -17.56 18.36
N TRP A 55 -43.42 -16.78 17.64
CA TRP A 55 -43.53 -15.34 17.84
C TRP A 55 -44.46 -14.97 18.99
N THR A 56 -44.02 -14.01 19.81
CA THR A 56 -44.78 -13.51 20.97
C THR A 56 -44.72 -11.99 21.05
N TYR A 57 -45.77 -11.38 21.59
CA TYR A 57 -45.82 -9.94 21.86
C TYR A 57 -44.90 -9.60 23.04
N GLN A 58 -44.01 -8.63 22.85
CA GLN A 58 -43.00 -8.20 23.83
C GLN A 58 -43.42 -6.94 24.59
N GLY A 59 -44.41 -6.21 24.09
CA GLY A 59 -44.97 -5.03 24.75
C GLY A 59 -45.02 -3.80 23.85
N CYS A 60 -45.55 -2.72 24.42
CA CYS A 60 -45.55 -1.40 23.80
C CYS A 60 -44.23 -0.68 24.12
N TYR A 61 -43.46 -0.29 23.10
CA TYR A 61 -42.17 0.39 23.25
C TYR A 61 -42.23 1.84 22.77
N VAL A 62 -41.54 2.73 23.48
CA VAL A 62 -41.35 4.12 23.05
C VAL A 62 -40.39 4.16 21.86
N ASP A 63 -40.85 4.72 20.75
CA ASP A 63 -40.02 4.98 19.57
C ASP A 63 -39.58 6.45 19.51
N ASN A 64 -38.48 6.74 18.80
CA ASN A 64 -37.92 8.08 18.57
C ASN A 64 -37.55 8.88 19.83
N ALA A 65 -37.42 8.25 21.01
CA ALA A 65 -36.98 8.93 22.23
C ALA A 65 -35.50 9.38 22.15
N ASN A 66 -34.65 8.51 21.58
CA ASN A 66 -33.22 8.77 21.34
C ASN A 66 -32.83 8.41 19.90
N GLY A 67 -33.79 8.47 18.97
CA GLY A 67 -33.69 7.90 17.62
C GLY A 67 -34.63 6.70 17.43
N ARG A 68 -34.72 6.24 16.18
CA ARG A 68 -35.64 5.16 15.79
C ARG A 68 -35.24 3.84 16.48
N ALA A 69 -36.20 3.16 17.07
CA ALA A 69 -36.00 1.94 17.83
C ALA A 69 -35.85 0.69 16.94
N MET A 70 -36.34 0.74 15.70
CA MET A 70 -36.18 -0.31 14.67
C MET A 70 -35.85 0.30 13.30
N ALA A 71 -34.80 -0.19 12.63
CA ALA A 71 -34.23 0.51 11.48
C ALA A 71 -34.95 0.25 10.14
N TYR A 72 -35.44 -0.97 9.90
CA TYR A 72 -35.89 -1.39 8.56
C TYR A 72 -37.41 -1.33 8.39
N GLN A 73 -37.89 -0.14 8.05
CA GLN A 73 -39.30 0.08 7.69
C GLN A 73 -39.63 -0.57 6.34
N GLN A 74 -40.70 -1.36 6.32
CA GLN A 74 -41.31 -1.90 5.11
C GLN A 74 -42.26 -0.89 4.47
N THR A 75 -42.69 -1.14 3.24
CA THR A 75 -43.64 -0.25 2.58
C THR A 75 -44.95 -0.15 3.37
N ASP A 76 -45.36 1.07 3.69
CA ASP A 76 -46.61 1.32 4.41
C ASP A 76 -47.81 0.68 3.71
N SER A 77 -48.62 -0.06 4.47
CA SER A 77 -49.73 -0.84 3.94
C SER A 77 -51.06 -0.43 4.55
N SER A 78 -52.03 -0.12 3.69
CA SER A 78 -53.42 0.14 4.10
C SER A 78 -54.19 -1.12 4.50
N SER A 79 -53.59 -2.30 4.30
CA SER A 79 -54.14 -3.60 4.68
C SER A 79 -53.21 -4.34 5.66
N LEU A 80 -52.44 -3.60 6.46
CA LEU A 80 -51.49 -4.17 7.41
C LEU A 80 -52.24 -4.92 8.53
N THR A 81 -51.85 -6.17 8.78
CA THR A 81 -52.18 -6.92 10.00
C THR A 81 -50.91 -7.28 10.76
N VAL A 82 -51.04 -7.66 12.04
CA VAL A 82 -49.91 -8.12 12.85
C VAL A 82 -49.20 -9.30 12.17
N GLU A 83 -49.98 -10.27 11.71
CA GLU A 83 -49.50 -11.49 11.03
C GLU A 83 -48.79 -11.15 9.72
N SER A 84 -49.33 -10.21 8.93
CA SER A 84 -48.69 -9.81 7.67
C SER A 84 -47.33 -9.16 7.88
N CYS A 85 -47.17 -8.35 8.94
CA CYS A 85 -45.89 -7.72 9.25
C CYS A 85 -44.87 -8.75 9.75
N ILE A 86 -45.27 -9.63 10.67
CA ILE A 86 -44.39 -10.70 11.15
C ILE A 86 -44.00 -11.63 10.00
N THR A 87 -44.95 -11.99 9.13
CA THR A 87 -44.67 -12.86 7.97
C THR A 87 -43.66 -12.21 7.03
N GLU A 88 -43.77 -10.90 6.79
CA GLU A 88 -42.80 -10.14 5.99
C GLU A 88 -41.42 -10.15 6.66
N CYS A 89 -41.34 -9.86 7.96
CA CYS A 89 -40.07 -9.86 8.68
C CYS A 89 -39.40 -11.25 8.70
N VAL A 90 -40.20 -12.32 8.88
CA VAL A 90 -39.71 -13.70 8.76
C VAL A 90 -39.22 -14.00 7.34
N ALA A 91 -39.92 -13.54 6.30
CA ALA A 91 -39.51 -13.72 4.91
C ALA A 91 -38.19 -13.00 4.58
N LEU A 92 -37.92 -11.90 5.27
CA LEU A 92 -36.68 -11.13 5.19
C LEU A 92 -35.57 -11.67 6.13
N GLY A 93 -35.87 -12.66 6.98
CA GLY A 93 -34.91 -13.31 7.87
C GLY A 93 -34.73 -12.65 9.24
N TYR A 94 -35.59 -11.71 9.61
CA TYR A 94 -35.54 -10.97 10.88
C TYR A 94 -36.29 -11.68 12.02
N THR A 95 -35.81 -11.49 13.24
CA THR A 95 -36.35 -12.11 14.47
C THR A 95 -37.25 -11.19 15.31
N VAL A 96 -37.34 -9.90 14.95
CA VAL A 96 -38.17 -8.88 15.60
C VAL A 96 -39.02 -8.13 14.57
N ALA A 97 -40.28 -7.89 14.92
CA ALA A 97 -41.25 -7.15 14.12
C ALA A 97 -41.91 -6.08 14.99
N GLY A 98 -41.97 -4.86 14.47
CA GLY A 98 -42.60 -3.73 15.14
C GLY A 98 -43.63 -3.07 14.25
N MET A 99 -44.79 -2.75 14.80
CA MET A 99 -45.81 -2.00 14.07
C MET A 99 -46.01 -0.62 14.68
N GLU A 100 -46.05 0.40 13.82
CA GLU A 100 -46.29 1.78 14.20
C GLU A 100 -47.44 2.37 13.36
N TYR A 101 -48.16 3.32 13.95
CA TYR A 101 -49.07 4.21 13.22
C TYR A 101 -50.11 3.50 12.31
N SER A 102 -50.68 2.38 12.77
CA SER A 102 -51.68 1.54 12.07
C SER A 102 -51.20 0.80 10.82
N SER A 103 -50.33 1.40 10.01
CA SER A 103 -49.99 0.94 8.66
C SER A 103 -48.51 0.69 8.42
N GLN A 104 -47.65 0.98 9.40
CA GLN A 104 -46.20 0.86 9.26
C GLN A 104 -45.72 -0.44 9.90
N CYS A 105 -44.82 -1.13 9.21
CA CYS A 105 -44.19 -2.36 9.66
C CYS A 105 -42.67 -2.16 9.64
N PHE A 106 -42.00 -2.57 10.70
CA PHE A 106 -40.55 -2.50 10.86
C PHE A 106 -40.03 -3.89 11.17
N CYS A 107 -38.94 -4.28 10.53
CA CYS A 107 -38.24 -5.53 10.78
C CYS A 107 -36.85 -5.23 11.33
N ASP A 108 -36.38 -6.01 12.29
CA ASP A 108 -35.03 -5.90 12.86
C ASP A 108 -34.71 -7.21 13.62
N ASP A 109 -33.51 -7.34 14.16
CA ASP A 109 -33.15 -8.47 15.04
C ASP A 109 -33.13 -8.10 16.53
N TYR A 110 -33.28 -6.81 16.83
CA TYR A 110 -33.25 -6.25 18.17
C TYR A 110 -33.92 -4.87 18.17
N VAL A 111 -34.15 -4.33 19.36
CA VAL A 111 -34.63 -2.96 19.53
C VAL A 111 -33.45 -2.07 19.96
N ARG A 112 -33.34 -0.87 19.39
CA ARG A 112 -32.18 0.02 19.53
C ARG A 112 -32.48 1.24 20.39
N ASN A 113 -31.46 2.08 20.60
CA ASN A 113 -31.59 3.43 21.18
C ASN A 113 -32.19 3.46 22.61
N GLY A 114 -31.99 2.38 23.37
CA GLY A 114 -32.48 2.25 24.74
C GLY A 114 -33.99 2.37 24.85
N ALA A 115 -34.74 1.90 23.84
CA ALA A 115 -36.19 1.97 23.84
C ALA A 115 -36.76 1.34 25.12
N THR A 116 -37.63 2.08 25.81
CA THR A 116 -38.21 1.64 27.08
C THR A 116 -39.66 1.24 26.87
N LEU A 117 -40.15 0.36 27.75
CA LEU A 117 -41.56 0.00 27.79
C LEU A 117 -42.41 1.24 28.09
N ALA A 118 -43.39 1.46 27.23
CA ALA A 118 -44.49 2.40 27.41
C ALA A 118 -45.65 1.72 28.16
N SER A 119 -46.65 2.51 28.54
CA SER A 119 -47.93 1.93 28.97
C SER A 119 -48.62 1.30 27.75
N GLU A 120 -49.17 0.10 27.90
CA GLU A 120 -49.92 -0.59 26.83
C GLU A 120 -51.06 0.27 26.25
N SER A 121 -51.62 1.19 27.05
CA SER A 121 -52.64 2.14 26.59
C SER A 121 -52.15 3.17 25.57
N GLU A 122 -50.83 3.32 25.41
CA GLU A 122 -50.22 4.23 24.45
C GLU A 122 -50.09 3.62 23.06
N CYS A 123 -49.96 2.28 22.95
CA CYS A 123 -50.14 1.56 21.69
C CYS A 123 -51.63 1.30 21.48
N ASN A 124 -52.35 2.28 20.94
CA ASN A 124 -53.82 2.25 20.87
C ASN A 124 -54.38 2.39 19.45
N MET A 125 -53.54 2.37 18.43
CA MET A 125 -53.97 2.42 17.04
C MET A 125 -54.21 0.99 16.53
N ALA A 126 -55.41 0.74 16.03
CA ALA A 126 -55.75 -0.53 15.41
C ALA A 126 -55.02 -0.68 14.07
N CYS A 127 -54.69 -1.91 13.68
CA CYS A 127 -54.05 -2.17 12.39
C CYS A 127 -54.97 -1.78 11.23
N SER A 128 -54.39 -1.25 10.15
CA SER A 128 -55.15 -0.74 8.99
C SER A 128 -55.94 -1.83 8.26
N GLY A 129 -55.42 -3.06 8.23
CA GLY A 129 -56.03 -4.24 7.62
C GLY A 129 -56.84 -5.11 8.57
N ASP A 130 -56.68 -4.95 9.89
CA ASP A 130 -57.49 -5.66 10.89
C ASP A 130 -57.65 -4.84 12.16
N SER A 131 -58.88 -4.38 12.41
CA SER A 131 -59.22 -3.60 13.60
C SER A 131 -59.13 -4.40 14.92
N SER A 132 -58.97 -5.72 14.86
CA SER A 132 -58.83 -6.60 16.03
C SER A 132 -57.42 -6.60 16.61
N GLY A 133 -56.41 -6.29 15.79
CA GLY A 133 -55.01 -6.15 16.18
C GLY A 133 -54.63 -4.70 16.51
N ILE A 134 -53.63 -4.54 17.37
CA ILE A 134 -53.02 -3.24 17.70
C ILE A 134 -51.68 -3.13 16.98
N CYS A 135 -51.52 -2.04 16.23
CA CYS A 135 -50.33 -1.74 15.43
C CYS A 135 -49.71 -0.41 15.88
N GLY A 136 -49.31 -0.36 17.15
CA GLY A 136 -48.62 0.77 17.75
C GLY A 136 -49.47 2.02 17.95
N ALA A 137 -48.80 3.17 17.92
CA ALA A 137 -49.35 4.52 17.78
C ALA A 137 -48.23 5.47 17.30
N GLY A 138 -48.46 6.79 17.22
CA GLY A 138 -47.37 7.72 16.89
C GLY A 138 -46.24 7.68 17.95
N ASN A 139 -45.01 7.41 17.52
CA ASN A 139 -43.83 7.18 18.37
C ASN A 139 -44.02 6.04 19.38
N ARG A 140 -44.80 5.01 19.02
CA ARG A 140 -45.09 3.84 19.85
C ARG A 140 -45.12 2.58 19.00
N LEU A 141 -44.24 1.64 19.29
CA LEU A 141 -44.13 0.37 18.57
C LEU A 141 -44.80 -0.75 19.36
N SER A 142 -45.70 -1.50 18.71
CA SER A 142 -46.12 -2.81 19.19
C SER A 142 -45.09 -3.84 18.72
N ILE A 143 -44.25 -4.36 19.63
CA ILE A 143 -43.12 -5.24 19.30
C ILE A 143 -43.49 -6.72 19.48
N TYR A 144 -43.08 -7.54 18.53
CA TYR A 144 -43.17 -9.00 18.55
C TYR A 144 -41.78 -9.59 18.23
N SER A 145 -41.45 -10.75 18.81
CA SER A 145 -40.20 -11.48 18.49
C SER A 145 -40.35 -12.98 18.67
N ASP A 146 -39.48 -13.77 18.04
CA ASP A 146 -39.45 -15.24 18.09
C ASP A 146 -38.57 -15.84 19.21
N GLY A 147 -38.04 -14.96 20.06
CA GLY A 147 -37.21 -15.28 21.23
C GLY A 147 -37.17 -14.12 22.23
N PRO A 148 -36.30 -14.19 23.25
CA PRO A 148 -36.07 -13.08 24.18
C PRO A 148 -35.69 -11.81 23.42
N LEU A 149 -36.40 -10.71 23.66
CA LEU A 149 -36.12 -9.44 23.02
C LEU A 149 -34.83 -8.82 23.56
N GLU A 150 -33.86 -8.60 22.69
CA GLU A 150 -32.67 -7.79 22.98
C GLU A 150 -32.99 -6.30 22.77
N VAL A 151 -32.65 -5.47 23.77
CA VAL A 151 -32.77 -4.02 23.70
C VAL A 151 -31.38 -3.41 23.89
N LEU A 152 -30.81 -2.89 22.81
CA LEU A 152 -29.54 -2.19 22.85
C LEU A 152 -29.70 -0.85 23.58
N ALA A 153 -28.68 -0.49 24.35
CA ALA A 153 -28.63 0.81 25.01
C ALA A 153 -28.58 1.97 24.00
N VAL A 154 -28.71 3.20 24.49
CA VAL A 154 -28.41 4.38 23.67
C VAL A 154 -26.93 4.30 23.24
N PRO A 155 -26.63 4.39 21.93
CA PRO A 155 -25.26 4.31 21.45
C PRO A 155 -24.38 5.34 22.15
N ALA A 156 -23.16 4.94 22.51
CA ALA A 156 -22.16 5.83 23.08
C ALA A 156 -20.80 5.63 22.41
N ALA A 157 -19.87 6.57 22.57
CA ALA A 157 -18.51 6.36 22.12
C ALA A 157 -17.87 5.15 22.83
N GLN A 158 -17.18 4.29 22.08
CA GLN A 158 -16.47 3.15 22.65
C GLN A 158 -15.17 3.63 23.30
N ASN A 159 -15.18 3.96 24.59
CA ASN A 159 -13.99 4.46 25.30
C ASN A 159 -13.30 3.39 26.19
N THR A 160 -13.81 2.17 26.18
CA THR A 160 -13.27 1.02 26.92
C THR A 160 -13.28 -0.22 26.03
N SER A 161 -12.53 -1.26 26.42
CA SER A 161 -12.39 -2.50 25.65
C SER A 161 -11.92 -2.27 24.20
N LEU A 162 -11.09 -1.25 24.00
CA LEU A 162 -10.43 -0.97 22.73
C LEU A 162 -9.27 -1.95 22.50
N PRO A 163 -8.91 -2.25 21.24
CA PRO A 163 -7.75 -3.07 20.93
C PRO A 163 -6.47 -2.36 21.36
N GLY A 164 -5.45 -3.12 21.77
CA GLY A 164 -4.13 -2.57 22.11
C GLY A 164 -4.16 -1.41 23.10
N SER A 165 -3.49 -0.32 22.74
CA SER A 165 -3.32 0.88 23.59
C SER A 165 -4.05 2.11 23.04
N TRP A 166 -5.12 1.89 22.26
CA TRP A 166 -5.94 2.96 21.72
C TRP A 166 -6.75 3.69 22.80
N LYS A 167 -6.92 5.00 22.63
CA LYS A 167 -7.77 5.86 23.47
C LYS A 167 -8.69 6.72 22.63
N TYR A 168 -9.94 6.81 23.06
CA TYR A 168 -10.90 7.75 22.51
C TYR A 168 -10.54 9.18 22.93
N GLN A 169 -10.48 10.08 21.95
CA GLN A 169 -10.12 11.49 22.16
C GLN A 169 -11.31 12.44 22.01
N GLY A 170 -12.40 11.99 21.39
CA GLY A 170 -13.63 12.76 21.24
C GLY A 170 -14.19 12.76 19.82
N CYS A 171 -15.20 13.60 19.61
CA CYS A 171 -15.76 13.84 18.28
C CYS A 171 -14.91 14.86 17.51
N LEU A 172 -14.18 14.43 16.48
CA LEU A 172 -13.28 15.29 15.69
C LEU A 172 -13.96 15.79 14.42
N LEU A 173 -13.76 17.06 14.06
CA LEU A 173 -14.18 17.60 12.78
C LEU A 173 -13.42 16.91 11.64
N ASP A 174 -14.15 16.38 10.66
CA ASP A 174 -13.58 15.84 9.43
C ASP A 174 -14.17 16.53 8.22
N GLY A 175 -13.44 17.50 7.66
CA GLY A 175 -13.99 18.39 6.64
C GLY A 175 -14.21 17.69 5.30
N ALA A 176 -15.38 17.90 4.68
CA ALA A 176 -15.70 17.35 3.35
C ALA A 176 -14.70 17.72 2.24
N VAL A 177 -14.00 18.85 2.36
CA VAL A 177 -12.98 19.31 1.38
C VAL A 177 -11.57 18.92 1.82
N ASN A 178 -11.28 19.12 3.10
CA ASN A 178 -10.00 18.79 3.72
C ASN A 178 -10.25 17.72 4.76
N ARG A 179 -10.23 16.46 4.31
CA ARG A 179 -10.32 15.30 5.19
C ARG A 179 -9.11 15.29 6.13
N THR A 180 -9.35 14.97 7.38
CA THR A 180 -8.33 14.87 8.44
C THR A 180 -7.42 13.70 8.17
N PHE A 181 -8.01 12.55 7.84
CA PHE A 181 -7.29 11.33 7.51
C PHE A 181 -7.60 10.96 6.06
N PHE A 182 -6.55 10.65 5.32
CA PHE A 182 -6.65 10.37 3.89
C PHE A 182 -7.17 8.97 3.61
N TRP A 183 -6.71 7.97 4.38
CA TRP A 183 -7.01 6.58 4.10
C TRP A 183 -8.38 6.18 4.63
N GLN A 184 -9.30 5.90 3.71
CA GLN A 184 -10.66 5.47 4.01
C GLN A 184 -10.85 3.99 3.63
N LEU A 185 -11.42 3.22 4.56
CA LEU A 185 -11.92 1.87 4.39
C LEU A 185 -13.44 1.89 4.54
N ILE A 186 -14.16 1.22 3.63
CA ILE A 186 -15.61 1.05 3.73
C ILE A 186 -15.89 -0.34 4.32
N LEU A 187 -16.40 -0.36 5.55
CA LEU A 187 -16.72 -1.56 6.32
C LEU A 187 -18.24 -1.66 6.52
N THR A 188 -18.97 -1.93 5.43
CA THR A 188 -20.44 -1.83 5.34
C THR A 188 -21.18 -2.49 6.49
N ASP A 189 -20.80 -3.70 6.89
CA ASP A 189 -21.53 -4.48 7.91
C ASP A 189 -20.70 -4.78 9.17
N ASN A 190 -19.47 -4.28 9.26
CA ASN A 190 -18.54 -4.68 10.31
C ASN A 190 -17.62 -3.55 10.77
N ASN A 191 -18.02 -2.29 10.59
CA ASN A 191 -17.28 -1.18 11.15
C ASN A 191 -17.48 -1.16 12.66
N THR A 192 -16.39 -1.25 13.40
CA THR A 192 -16.34 -1.09 14.86
C THR A 192 -15.02 -0.40 15.22
N ALA A 193 -14.94 0.23 16.38
CA ALA A 193 -13.65 0.77 16.84
C ALA A 193 -12.60 -0.34 16.91
N THR A 194 -12.99 -1.55 17.30
CA THR A 194 -12.07 -2.69 17.36
C THR A 194 -11.51 -3.06 15.99
N ASN A 195 -12.34 -3.22 14.97
CA ASN A 195 -11.86 -3.62 13.65
C ASN A 195 -11.06 -2.50 12.98
N CYS A 196 -11.59 -1.28 12.99
CA CYS A 196 -10.94 -0.13 12.36
C CYS A 196 -9.55 0.12 12.95
N LEU A 197 -9.47 0.22 14.28
CA LEU A 197 -8.22 0.55 14.96
C LEU A 197 -7.21 -0.60 14.98
N THR A 198 -7.67 -1.86 14.83
CA THR A 198 -6.77 -3.00 14.61
C THR A 198 -6.10 -2.88 13.24
N GLN A 199 -6.86 -2.60 12.17
CA GLN A 199 -6.28 -2.39 10.83
C GLN A 199 -5.34 -1.17 10.79
N CYS A 200 -5.74 -0.04 11.39
CA CYS A 200 -4.86 1.12 11.42
C CYS A 200 -3.53 0.81 12.13
N ALA A 201 -3.57 0.13 13.29
CA ALA A 201 -2.36 -0.21 14.02
C ALA A 201 -1.50 -1.27 13.32
N GLU A 202 -2.11 -2.25 12.63
CA GLU A 202 -1.40 -3.26 11.83
C GLU A 202 -0.54 -2.62 10.73
N TYR A 203 -1.05 -1.55 10.11
CA TYR A 203 -0.32 -0.75 9.12
C TYR A 203 0.50 0.38 9.76
N GLY A 204 0.59 0.46 11.08
CA GLY A 204 1.43 1.41 11.79
C GLY A 204 0.88 2.85 11.88
N TYR A 205 -0.40 3.09 11.60
CA TYR A 205 -1.06 4.38 11.79
C TYR A 205 -1.40 4.60 13.28
N ASN A 206 -0.96 5.71 13.85
CA ASN A 206 -1.13 6.01 15.29
C ASN A 206 -2.38 6.84 15.61
N ALA A 207 -3.17 7.18 14.60
CA ALA A 207 -4.45 7.85 14.70
C ALA A 207 -5.49 7.15 13.80
N GLY A 208 -6.74 7.19 14.21
CA GLY A 208 -7.83 6.70 13.39
C GLY A 208 -9.18 7.18 13.89
N GLY A 209 -10.21 6.98 13.09
CA GLY A 209 -11.57 7.28 13.48
C GLY A 209 -12.59 6.70 12.53
N MET A 210 -13.85 6.73 12.95
CA MET A 210 -14.95 6.23 12.14
C MET A 210 -15.95 7.34 11.84
N GLU A 211 -16.49 7.33 10.62
CA GLU A 211 -17.51 8.27 10.12
C GLU A 211 -18.69 7.50 9.52
N TYR A 212 -19.87 8.13 9.48
CA TYR A 212 -21.08 7.61 8.83
C TYR A 212 -21.53 6.18 9.21
N GLY A 213 -20.99 5.63 10.30
CA GLY A 213 -21.34 4.29 10.77
C GLY A 213 -20.55 3.18 10.11
N ASP A 214 -20.18 3.30 8.83
CA ASP A 214 -19.52 2.26 8.04
C ASP A 214 -18.14 2.66 7.48
N GLU A 215 -17.71 3.91 7.63
CA GLU A 215 -16.41 4.38 7.15
C GLU A 215 -15.38 4.31 8.29
N CYS A 216 -14.22 3.75 7.99
CA CYS A 216 -13.06 3.70 8.87
C CYS A 216 -11.92 4.50 8.24
N TYR A 217 -11.30 5.36 9.03
CA TYR A 217 -10.24 6.25 8.58
C TYR A 217 -8.96 6.02 9.38
N CYS A 218 -7.84 5.88 8.69
CA CYS A 218 -6.51 5.70 9.30
C CYS A 218 -5.58 6.85 8.94
N GLY A 219 -4.77 7.27 9.90
CA GLY A 219 -3.79 8.34 9.70
C GLY A 219 -2.86 8.50 10.89
N ASP A 220 -2.25 9.66 10.96
CA ASP A 220 -1.31 10.00 12.02
C ASP A 220 -1.79 11.22 12.80
N VAL A 221 -1.43 11.31 14.09
CA VAL A 221 -1.78 12.46 14.95
C VAL A 221 -1.34 13.78 14.32
N GLN A 222 -0.25 13.78 13.54
CA GLN A 222 0.22 14.95 12.81
C GLN A 222 -0.79 15.44 11.77
N ASN A 223 -1.59 14.57 11.14
CA ASN A 223 -2.60 15.01 10.17
C ASN A 223 -3.69 15.88 10.81
N VAL A 224 -4.04 15.61 12.08
CA VAL A 224 -4.98 16.45 12.85
C VAL A 224 -4.44 17.88 12.99
N VAL A 225 -3.13 18.01 13.23
CA VAL A 225 -2.44 19.29 13.35
C VAL A 225 -2.37 20.00 12.00
N ASP A 226 -1.93 19.29 10.96
CA ASP A 226 -1.73 19.84 9.62
C ASP A 226 -3.02 20.35 8.99
N GLN A 227 -4.14 19.64 9.22
CA GLN A 227 -5.46 20.04 8.75
C GLN A 227 -6.16 21.05 9.68
N GLY A 228 -5.59 21.33 10.86
CA GLY A 228 -6.20 22.21 11.86
C GLY A 228 -7.55 21.69 12.37
N ALA A 229 -7.73 20.37 12.40
CA ALA A 229 -8.97 19.74 12.84
C ALA A 229 -9.17 19.97 14.35
N THR A 230 -10.42 20.21 14.76
CA THR A 230 -10.77 20.55 16.14
C THR A 230 -11.87 19.64 16.68
N LEU A 231 -11.80 19.35 17.98
CA LEU A 231 -12.86 18.62 18.67
C LEU A 231 -14.16 19.42 18.67
N GLN A 232 -15.25 18.72 18.39
CA GLN A 232 -16.62 19.21 18.28
C GLN A 232 -17.43 18.71 19.48
N PRO A 233 -18.66 19.21 19.69
CA PRO A 233 -19.56 18.64 20.69
C PRO A 233 -19.76 17.14 20.44
N GLU A 234 -19.70 16.32 21.49
CA GLU A 234 -19.91 14.86 21.41
C GLU A 234 -21.21 14.49 20.72
N SER A 235 -22.26 15.32 20.85
CA SER A 235 -23.55 15.13 20.20
C SER A 235 -23.52 15.20 18.67
N ASP A 236 -22.46 15.74 18.08
CA ASP A 236 -22.29 15.79 16.63
C ASP A 236 -21.89 14.42 16.06
N CYS A 237 -21.26 13.57 16.87
CA CYS A 237 -21.04 12.17 16.56
C CYS A 237 -22.27 11.39 17.04
N ASN A 238 -23.17 11.06 16.12
CA ASN A 238 -24.49 10.54 16.42
C ASN A 238 -24.92 9.36 15.54
N VAL A 239 -23.98 8.78 14.77
CA VAL A 239 -24.25 7.64 13.89
C VAL A 239 -23.72 6.36 14.54
N ALA A 240 -24.58 5.35 14.66
CA ALA A 240 -24.21 4.06 15.22
C ALA A 240 -23.30 3.28 14.26
N CYS A 241 -22.37 2.50 14.83
CA CYS A 241 -21.48 1.63 14.06
C CYS A 241 -22.26 0.52 13.35
N SER A 242 -21.92 0.24 12.09
CA SER A 242 -22.54 -0.83 11.32
C SER A 242 -22.28 -2.23 11.90
N GLY A 243 -21.09 -2.46 12.45
CA GLY A 243 -20.71 -3.73 13.07
C GLY A 243 -21.12 -3.87 14.54
N ASN A 244 -21.55 -2.78 15.20
CA ASN A 244 -22.06 -2.82 16.57
C ASN A 244 -22.89 -1.58 16.90
N ALA A 245 -24.21 -1.69 16.79
CA ALA A 245 -25.12 -0.58 17.01
C ALA A 245 -25.20 -0.08 18.47
N SER A 246 -24.49 -0.69 19.42
CA SER A 246 -24.33 -0.15 20.78
C SER A 246 -23.28 0.97 20.87
N TYR A 247 -22.47 1.17 19.83
CA TYR A 247 -21.41 2.17 19.79
C TYR A 247 -21.60 3.18 18.65
N ILE A 248 -21.01 4.37 18.83
CA ILE A 248 -21.00 5.47 17.86
C ILE A 248 -19.75 5.37 16.97
N CYS A 249 -19.96 5.48 15.66
CA CYS A 249 -18.95 5.54 14.62
C CYS A 249 -19.10 6.84 13.81
N GLY A 250 -18.95 7.95 14.53
CA GLY A 250 -18.91 9.30 13.96
C GLY A 250 -20.28 9.91 13.68
N GLY A 251 -20.32 10.79 12.68
CA GLY A 251 -21.47 11.54 12.21
C GLY A 251 -21.10 12.29 10.93
N GLY A 252 -22.01 13.10 10.37
CA GLY A 252 -21.70 13.81 9.13
C GLY A 252 -20.59 14.85 9.29
N ASN A 253 -19.45 14.65 8.63
CA ASN A 253 -18.20 15.42 8.79
C ASN A 253 -17.61 15.30 10.21
N ARG A 254 -17.77 14.14 10.85
CA ARG A 254 -17.40 13.92 12.26
C ARG A 254 -16.83 12.53 12.48
N LEU A 255 -15.57 12.48 12.89
CA LEU A 255 -14.90 11.24 13.28
C LEU A 255 -15.11 10.97 14.77
N SER A 256 -15.53 9.76 15.13
CA SER A 256 -15.21 9.23 16.45
C SER A 256 -13.70 8.96 16.48
N TYR A 257 -12.93 9.85 17.09
CA TYR A 257 -11.47 9.91 16.93
C TYR A 257 -10.73 9.22 18.08
N TYR A 258 -9.68 8.48 17.71
CA TYR A 258 -8.85 7.69 18.59
C TYR A 258 -7.36 7.91 18.30
N THR A 259 -6.54 7.79 19.34
CA THR A 259 -5.07 7.81 19.23
C THR A 259 -4.44 6.65 19.97
N TRP A 260 -3.29 6.22 19.47
CA TRP A 260 -2.45 5.22 20.14
C TRP A 260 -1.63 5.87 21.26
N GLU A 261 -1.68 5.31 22.48
CA GLU A 261 -0.92 5.78 23.65
C GLU A 261 0.06 4.72 24.20
N GLY A 262 0.31 3.64 23.44
CA GLY A 262 1.27 2.61 23.80
C GLY A 262 2.70 2.93 23.35
N ASP A 263 3.55 1.90 23.30
CA ASP A 263 4.86 1.99 22.64
C ASP A 263 4.67 2.45 21.19
N PRO A 264 5.46 3.41 20.67
CA PRO A 264 5.24 3.97 19.34
C PRO A 264 5.20 2.88 18.26
N LEU A 265 4.17 2.92 17.41
CA LEU A 265 4.03 2.00 16.28
C LEU A 265 5.15 2.21 15.23
N TYR A 266 5.70 3.42 15.17
CA TYR A 266 6.92 3.74 14.45
C TYR A 266 7.68 4.87 15.16
N THR A 267 8.96 5.00 14.84
CA THR A 267 9.81 6.12 15.21
C THR A 267 10.80 6.36 14.08
N TRP A 268 10.69 7.52 13.43
CA TRP A 268 11.65 7.94 12.41
C TRP A 268 12.73 8.83 13.03
N THR A 269 13.96 8.60 12.61
CA THR A 269 15.08 9.50 12.95
C THR A 269 15.27 10.49 11.80
N PHE A 270 15.59 11.75 12.10
CA PHE A 270 15.90 12.77 11.09
C PHE A 270 17.35 13.20 11.27
N ALA A 271 18.24 12.68 10.42
CA ALA A 271 19.66 12.95 10.53
C ALA A 271 20.01 14.36 10.01
N GLN A 272 21.11 14.92 10.51
CA GLN A 272 21.60 16.24 10.12
C GLN A 272 23.13 16.26 10.03
N GLY A 273 23.67 17.19 9.23
CA GLY A 273 25.11 17.31 9.04
C GLY A 273 25.69 16.03 8.42
N ILE A 274 26.83 15.57 8.94
CA ILE A 274 27.51 14.38 8.42
C ILE A 274 26.69 13.09 8.59
N GLU A 275 25.81 13.01 9.60
CA GLU A 275 24.96 11.84 9.85
C GLU A 275 23.86 11.69 8.80
N ALA A 276 23.56 12.76 8.03
CA ALA A 276 22.61 12.70 6.93
C ALA A 276 23.22 12.20 5.62
N GLY A 277 24.55 12.06 5.53
CA GLY A 277 25.24 11.88 4.26
C GLY A 277 25.27 13.17 3.41
N SER A 278 25.73 13.07 2.17
CA SER A 278 25.73 14.18 1.21
C SER A 278 25.45 13.69 -0.21
N TYR A 279 24.73 14.51 -0.98
CA TYR A 279 24.66 14.39 -2.43
C TYR A 279 25.71 15.33 -3.06
N ASP A 280 26.52 14.79 -3.95
CA ASP A 280 27.59 15.51 -4.64
C ASP A 280 27.47 15.31 -6.15
N PHE A 281 27.26 16.39 -6.90
CA PHE A 281 27.25 16.35 -8.36
C PHE A 281 28.64 16.00 -8.90
N ILE A 282 28.69 15.05 -9.83
CA ILE A 282 29.93 14.57 -10.43
C ILE A 282 30.15 15.27 -11.78
N MET A 283 29.30 14.94 -12.75
CA MET A 283 29.33 15.38 -14.15
C MET A 283 28.07 14.87 -14.87
N SER A 284 27.90 15.19 -16.15
CA SER A 284 26.83 14.59 -16.98
C SER A 284 27.34 13.42 -17.82
N SER A 285 26.53 12.38 -17.94
CA SER A 285 26.73 11.22 -18.81
C SER A 285 26.36 11.53 -20.26
N PRO A 286 27.03 10.93 -21.26
CA PRO A 286 26.67 11.04 -22.67
C PRO A 286 25.26 10.53 -22.99
N ILE A 287 24.75 9.62 -22.16
CA ILE A 287 23.43 8.99 -22.28
C ILE A 287 22.67 9.08 -20.96
N ILE A 288 21.35 8.91 -21.02
CA ILE A 288 20.53 8.67 -19.84
C ILE A 288 20.77 7.23 -19.42
N ALA A 289 21.45 7.00 -18.30
CA ALA A 289 21.81 5.64 -17.90
C ALA A 289 20.58 4.90 -17.35
N LEU A 290 19.94 4.09 -18.20
CA LEU A 290 18.77 3.26 -17.88
C LEU A 290 19.17 1.92 -17.24
N VAL A 291 20.41 1.50 -17.46
CA VAL A 291 21.06 0.45 -16.68
C VAL A 291 22.42 0.96 -16.25
N SER A 292 22.74 0.72 -14.97
CA SER A 292 24.02 1.06 -14.37
C SER A 292 24.60 -0.18 -13.69
N SER A 293 25.82 -0.58 -14.05
CA SER A 293 26.46 -1.79 -13.50
C SER A 293 27.92 -1.56 -13.12
N VAL A 294 28.28 -1.84 -11.86
CA VAL A 294 29.67 -1.75 -11.41
C VAL A 294 30.46 -2.95 -11.90
N ALA A 295 31.63 -2.70 -12.46
CA ALA A 295 32.56 -3.73 -12.89
C ALA A 295 33.66 -3.97 -11.85
N THR A 296 34.25 -5.18 -11.88
CA THR A 296 35.30 -5.61 -10.92
C THR A 296 36.59 -4.78 -10.98
N ASN A 297 36.77 -4.00 -12.05
CA ASN A 297 37.89 -3.07 -12.26
C ASN A 297 37.65 -1.67 -11.65
N GLY A 298 36.51 -1.46 -10.97
CA GLY A 298 36.12 -0.19 -10.34
C GLY A 298 35.43 0.81 -11.28
N LYS A 299 35.23 0.45 -12.55
CA LYS A 299 34.49 1.25 -13.52
C LYS A 299 33.00 0.93 -13.50
N VAL A 300 32.21 1.72 -14.21
CA VAL A 300 30.76 1.51 -14.36
C VAL A 300 30.42 1.39 -15.83
N VAL A 301 29.51 0.49 -16.17
CA VAL A 301 28.96 0.40 -17.52
C VAL A 301 27.56 0.98 -17.50
N PHE A 302 27.32 1.93 -18.41
CA PHE A 302 26.04 2.54 -18.69
C PHE A 302 25.47 2.00 -20.00
N LEU A 303 24.16 1.90 -20.01
CA LEU A 303 23.36 1.24 -21.03
C LEU A 303 22.03 2.02 -21.12
N GLU A 304 21.61 2.36 -22.35
CA GLU A 304 20.39 3.13 -22.65
C GLU A 304 19.56 2.47 -23.75
N LYS A 305 19.35 3.15 -24.88
CA LYS A 305 18.52 2.79 -26.02
C LYS A 305 19.45 2.78 -27.23
N TYR A 306 19.35 1.76 -28.10
CA TYR A 306 20.12 1.73 -29.34
C TYR A 306 19.21 1.85 -30.56
N GLY A 307 19.47 2.85 -31.42
CA GLY A 307 18.63 3.15 -32.58
C GLY A 307 17.29 3.84 -32.27
N THR A 308 16.86 3.84 -31.00
CA THR A 308 15.64 4.50 -30.51
C THR A 308 15.91 5.58 -29.45
N SER A 309 17.19 5.84 -29.13
CA SER A 309 17.57 6.93 -28.22
C SER A 309 17.11 8.29 -28.74
N GLN A 310 16.74 9.17 -27.82
CA GLN A 310 16.49 10.57 -28.12
C GLN A 310 17.79 11.35 -28.37
N GLU A 311 18.94 10.78 -27.97
CA GLU A 311 20.27 11.33 -28.19
C GLU A 311 20.78 11.01 -29.59
N ASN A 312 21.16 12.06 -30.33
CA ASN A 312 21.62 11.91 -31.70
C ASN A 312 22.92 11.09 -31.77
N ASN A 313 22.93 10.01 -32.56
CA ASN A 313 24.07 9.10 -32.73
C ASN A 313 24.55 8.44 -31.44
N SER A 314 23.68 8.24 -30.44
CA SER A 314 24.02 7.42 -29.26
C SER A 314 24.43 6.00 -29.69
N SER A 315 25.56 5.53 -29.16
CA SER A 315 25.94 4.12 -29.25
C SER A 315 25.14 3.22 -28.31
N GLY A 316 24.33 3.83 -27.43
CA GLY A 316 23.51 3.17 -26.42
C GLY A 316 24.30 2.66 -25.21
N THR A 317 25.63 2.77 -25.18
CA THR A 317 26.43 2.24 -24.06
C THR A 317 27.82 2.88 -23.93
N TYR A 318 28.22 3.10 -22.68
CA TYR A 318 29.49 3.73 -22.32
C TYR A 318 30.11 3.06 -21.09
N GLU A 319 31.43 2.92 -21.08
CA GLU A 319 32.21 2.64 -19.88
C GLU A 319 32.60 3.98 -19.23
N PHE A 320 32.20 4.16 -17.98
CA PHE A 320 32.53 5.30 -17.13
C PHE A 320 33.67 4.96 -16.18
N ASP A 321 34.75 5.74 -16.23
CA ASP A 321 35.87 5.67 -15.30
C ASP A 321 35.75 6.80 -14.25
N PRO A 322 35.31 6.48 -13.01
CA PRO A 322 35.09 7.49 -11.99
C PRO A 322 36.37 8.20 -11.54
N SER A 323 37.56 7.63 -11.80
CA SER A 323 38.83 8.25 -11.40
C SER A 323 39.27 9.40 -12.32
N LEU A 324 38.65 9.51 -13.50
CA LEU A 324 38.91 10.55 -14.50
C LEU A 324 37.86 11.66 -14.46
N ALA A 325 36.77 11.48 -13.72
CA ALA A 325 35.78 12.54 -13.50
C ALA A 325 36.42 13.76 -12.80
N PRO A 326 36.02 15.00 -13.16
CA PRO A 326 34.94 15.36 -14.08
C PRO A 326 35.39 15.60 -15.53
N ASP A 327 36.55 15.07 -15.97
CA ASP A 327 37.02 15.27 -17.35
C ASP A 327 36.20 14.43 -18.34
N TYR A 328 35.23 15.08 -18.98
CA TYR A 328 34.28 14.45 -19.89
C TYR A 328 34.94 13.70 -21.05
N ASP A 329 36.02 14.23 -21.61
CA ASP A 329 36.66 13.66 -22.80
C ASP A 329 37.40 12.35 -22.50
N THR A 330 37.71 12.07 -21.23
CA THR A 330 38.50 10.91 -20.81
C THR A 330 37.77 9.97 -19.86
N ALA A 331 36.77 10.46 -19.12
CA ALA A 331 36.00 9.66 -18.18
C ALA A 331 35.04 8.67 -18.87
N PHE A 332 34.69 8.89 -20.14
CA PHE A 332 33.82 7.99 -20.88
C PHE A 332 34.54 7.34 -22.05
N ARG A 333 34.40 6.01 -22.15
CA ARG A 333 34.77 5.23 -23.33
C ARG A 333 33.50 4.70 -23.97
N GLU A 334 33.30 5.04 -25.23
CA GLU A 334 32.20 4.52 -26.03
C GLU A 334 32.33 2.99 -26.21
N LEU A 335 31.21 2.31 -26.00
CA LEU A 335 31.00 0.89 -26.31
C LEU A 335 29.92 0.77 -27.40
N HIS A 336 29.70 -0.44 -27.93
CA HIS A 336 28.73 -0.68 -29.01
C HIS A 336 27.90 -1.93 -28.74
N VAL A 337 26.59 -1.81 -28.89
CA VAL A 337 25.64 -2.94 -28.96
C VAL A 337 25.05 -3.04 -30.36
N GLU A 338 24.52 -4.20 -30.74
CA GLU A 338 23.93 -4.40 -32.07
C GLU A 338 22.41 -4.25 -32.08
N THR A 339 21.75 -4.58 -30.97
CA THR A 339 20.29 -4.46 -30.85
C THR A 339 19.87 -3.63 -29.64
N ASP A 340 18.61 -3.17 -29.68
CA ASP A 340 18.07 -2.24 -28.70
C ASP A 340 17.76 -2.89 -27.34
N ILE A 341 18.58 -2.57 -26.35
CA ILE A 341 18.54 -3.16 -25.02
C ILE A 341 17.38 -2.66 -24.15
N PHE A 342 16.65 -1.62 -24.58
CA PHE A 342 15.66 -0.96 -23.74
C PHE A 342 14.71 -1.99 -23.10
N CYS A 343 14.55 -1.90 -21.77
CA CYS A 343 13.73 -2.80 -20.94
C CYS A 343 14.18 -4.28 -20.92
N SER A 344 15.49 -4.48 -20.87
CA SER A 344 16.15 -5.78 -20.64
C SER A 344 16.48 -5.96 -19.15
N ALA A 345 16.80 -7.18 -18.73
CA ALA A 345 17.43 -7.43 -17.44
C ALA A 345 18.95 -7.45 -17.55
N SER A 346 19.66 -7.03 -16.49
CA SER A 346 21.12 -7.05 -16.42
C SER A 346 21.61 -7.70 -15.13
N ILE A 347 22.61 -8.59 -15.26
CA ILE A 347 23.22 -9.30 -14.12
C ILE A 347 24.75 -9.31 -14.24
N VAL A 348 25.44 -9.43 -13.11
CA VAL A 348 26.88 -9.67 -13.05
C VAL A 348 27.14 -11.12 -12.67
N LEU A 349 27.95 -11.83 -13.45
CA LEU A 349 28.32 -13.20 -13.17
C LEU A 349 29.36 -13.26 -12.04
N PRO A 350 29.28 -14.28 -11.16
CA PRO A 350 30.22 -14.46 -10.06
C PRO A 350 31.55 -15.08 -10.52
N ASP A 351 31.94 -14.89 -11.79
CA ASP A 351 33.22 -15.37 -12.29
C ASP A 351 34.34 -14.35 -12.04
N LYS A 352 35.58 -14.77 -12.30
CA LYS A 352 36.78 -13.96 -11.97
C LYS A 352 36.82 -12.59 -12.65
N VAL A 353 36.16 -12.46 -13.80
CA VAL A 353 36.16 -11.22 -14.58
C VAL A 353 34.97 -10.34 -14.15
N GLY A 354 33.94 -10.92 -13.55
CA GLY A 354 32.68 -10.24 -13.28
C GLY A 354 31.98 -9.91 -14.58
N ARG A 355 31.88 -10.88 -15.49
CA ARG A 355 31.19 -10.70 -16.77
C ARG A 355 29.79 -10.14 -16.55
N GLN A 356 29.41 -9.13 -17.32
CA GLN A 356 28.06 -8.58 -17.30
C GLN A 356 27.23 -9.20 -18.42
N ILE A 357 25.99 -9.58 -18.11
CA ILE A 357 25.06 -10.17 -19.07
C ILE A 357 23.78 -9.35 -19.07
N ASN A 358 23.31 -9.03 -20.27
CA ASN A 358 22.07 -8.33 -20.52
C ASN A 358 21.14 -9.21 -21.38
N VAL A 359 19.87 -9.36 -20.99
CA VAL A 359 18.92 -10.28 -21.64
C VAL A 359 17.57 -9.61 -21.96
N GLY A 360 17.04 -9.90 -23.15
CA GLY A 360 15.82 -9.28 -23.66
C GLY A 360 16.07 -7.91 -24.30
N GLY A 361 15.01 -7.15 -24.55
CA GLY A 361 15.11 -5.82 -25.16
C GLY A 361 13.83 -5.37 -25.86
N TRP A 362 13.91 -4.26 -26.59
CA TRP A 362 12.74 -3.50 -27.04
C TRP A 362 11.83 -4.23 -28.03
N SER A 363 12.39 -4.69 -29.16
CA SER A 363 11.59 -5.22 -30.27
C SER A 363 12.40 -6.09 -31.23
N GLY A 364 11.70 -6.90 -32.02
CA GLY A 364 12.30 -7.79 -33.01
C GLY A 364 13.35 -8.71 -32.38
N ASP A 365 14.51 -8.81 -33.03
CA ASP A 365 15.62 -9.68 -32.60
C ASP A 365 16.13 -9.31 -31.20
N ALA A 366 16.00 -8.04 -30.79
CA ALA A 366 16.44 -7.57 -29.47
C ALA A 366 15.71 -8.29 -28.32
N THR A 367 14.45 -8.68 -28.53
CA THR A 367 13.66 -9.42 -27.52
C THR A 367 14.27 -10.78 -27.20
N TYR A 368 15.04 -11.37 -28.13
CA TYR A 368 15.76 -12.63 -27.94
C TYR A 368 17.21 -12.42 -27.51
N GLY A 369 17.66 -11.18 -27.40
CA GLY A 369 19.06 -10.80 -27.24
C GLY A 369 19.67 -11.32 -25.94
N ILE A 370 20.90 -11.82 -26.06
CA ILE A 370 21.80 -12.11 -24.95
C ILE A 370 23.12 -11.42 -25.27
N ARG A 371 23.48 -10.42 -24.47
CA ARG A 371 24.65 -9.56 -24.67
C ARG A 371 25.62 -9.79 -23.52
N ILE A 372 26.88 -9.98 -23.83
CA ILE A 372 27.91 -10.30 -22.84
C ILE A 372 29.05 -9.29 -22.92
N TYR A 373 29.41 -8.73 -21.78
CA TYR A 373 30.55 -7.83 -21.64
C TYR A 373 31.59 -8.41 -20.67
N TRP A 374 32.87 -8.26 -21.03
CA TRP A 374 34.01 -8.65 -20.22
C TRP A 374 34.77 -7.41 -19.77
N PRO A 375 34.53 -6.92 -18.54
CA PRO A 375 35.29 -5.78 -18.04
C PRO A 375 36.80 -6.02 -18.07
N ASP A 376 37.56 -5.05 -18.56
CA ASP A 376 39.02 -5.06 -18.61
C ASP A 376 39.61 -3.67 -18.32
N GLY A 377 40.94 -3.54 -18.35
CA GLY A 377 41.63 -2.32 -17.91
C GLY A 377 41.57 -2.11 -16.39
N SER A 378 41.75 -0.85 -15.97
CA SER A 378 41.71 -0.44 -14.56
C SER A 378 41.35 1.05 -14.47
N LEU A 379 41.11 1.59 -13.27
CA LEU A 379 40.98 3.03 -13.10
C LEU A 379 42.15 3.79 -13.74
N GLY A 380 41.85 4.80 -14.56
CA GLY A 380 42.78 5.60 -15.33
C GLY A 380 43.37 4.90 -16.58
N VAL A 381 42.99 3.65 -16.84
CA VAL A 381 43.46 2.86 -18.00
C VAL A 381 42.23 2.34 -18.77
N PRO A 382 41.97 2.84 -19.99
CA PRO A 382 40.83 2.43 -20.79
C PRO A 382 40.75 0.90 -20.98
N GLY A 383 39.54 0.35 -20.92
CA GLY A 383 39.29 -1.01 -21.37
C GLY A 383 39.47 -1.14 -22.89
N THR A 384 39.53 -2.38 -23.37
CA THR A 384 39.67 -2.69 -24.80
C THR A 384 38.57 -3.60 -25.32
N ASN A 385 37.85 -4.28 -24.43
CA ASN A 385 36.72 -5.11 -24.80
C ASN A 385 35.49 -4.26 -25.13
N ASP A 386 34.60 -4.85 -25.91
CA ASP A 386 33.28 -4.30 -26.25
C ASP A 386 32.21 -5.37 -25.97
N TRP A 387 30.93 -5.00 -26.05
CA TRP A 387 29.84 -5.97 -25.94
C TRP A 387 29.92 -6.99 -27.08
N GLN A 388 29.61 -8.25 -26.76
CA GLN A 388 29.44 -9.30 -27.74
C GLN A 388 27.97 -9.72 -27.76
N GLU A 389 27.41 -9.69 -28.96
CA GLU A 389 26.03 -10.05 -29.24
C GLU A 389 25.97 -10.78 -30.58
N ASN A 390 25.26 -11.91 -30.63
CA ASN A 390 24.90 -12.59 -31.87
C ASN A 390 23.69 -13.48 -31.60
N TYR A 391 22.49 -12.96 -31.84
CA TYR A 391 21.24 -13.67 -31.52
C TYR A 391 21.06 -14.95 -32.35
N GLU A 392 21.68 -15.05 -33.54
CA GLU A 392 21.64 -16.25 -34.38
C GLU A 392 22.43 -17.41 -33.75
N GLU A 393 23.45 -17.11 -32.95
CA GLU A 393 24.26 -18.09 -32.23
C GLU A 393 23.81 -18.33 -30.79
N LEU A 394 23.41 -17.26 -30.09
CA LEU A 394 23.01 -17.28 -28.69
C LEU A 394 21.79 -16.38 -28.46
N SER A 395 20.63 -17.01 -28.22
CA SER A 395 19.36 -16.33 -28.00
C SER A 395 18.54 -16.98 -26.90
N LEU A 396 17.61 -16.20 -26.33
CA LEU A 396 16.52 -16.72 -25.51
C LEU A 396 15.63 -17.66 -26.35
N GLN A 397 14.93 -18.58 -25.68
CA GLN A 397 13.97 -19.46 -26.33
C GLN A 397 12.65 -18.75 -26.66
N GLN A 398 12.28 -17.77 -25.84
CA GLN A 398 11.18 -16.85 -26.08
C GLN A 398 11.68 -15.41 -25.97
N GLY A 399 11.22 -14.55 -26.88
CA GLY A 399 11.55 -13.14 -26.84
C GLY A 399 10.87 -12.46 -25.65
N ARG A 400 11.59 -11.59 -24.92
CA ARG A 400 11.12 -10.96 -23.70
C ARG A 400 11.45 -9.47 -23.65
N TRP A 401 10.47 -8.71 -23.19
CA TRP A 401 10.53 -7.30 -22.77
C TRP A 401 10.11 -7.24 -21.30
N TYR A 402 10.82 -6.49 -20.44
CA TYR A 402 10.68 -6.56 -18.97
C TYR A 402 10.84 -7.95 -18.30
N PRO A 403 11.80 -8.80 -18.71
CA PRO A 403 12.09 -10.03 -17.98
C PRO A 403 12.85 -9.74 -16.68
N SER A 404 12.77 -10.63 -15.70
CA SER A 404 13.80 -10.70 -14.63
C SER A 404 14.83 -11.77 -14.94
N ALA A 405 16.07 -11.56 -14.51
CA ALA A 405 17.13 -12.56 -14.56
C ALA A 405 17.84 -12.71 -13.21
N MET A 406 18.28 -13.92 -12.87
CA MET A 406 19.01 -14.21 -11.63
C MET A 406 19.98 -15.38 -11.82
N VAL A 407 21.17 -15.31 -11.23
CA VAL A 407 22.11 -16.43 -11.17
C VAL A 407 21.68 -17.44 -10.09
N LEU A 408 21.49 -18.69 -10.46
CA LEU A 408 21.19 -19.80 -9.56
C LEU A 408 22.45 -20.29 -8.84
N ALA A 409 22.28 -21.03 -7.74
CA ALA A 409 23.39 -21.57 -6.95
C ALA A 409 24.36 -22.47 -7.75
N ASN A 410 23.90 -23.06 -8.85
CA ASN A 410 24.72 -23.88 -9.75
C ASN A 410 25.45 -23.06 -10.84
N GLY A 411 25.28 -21.74 -10.87
CA GLY A 411 25.88 -20.82 -11.85
C GLY A 411 25.10 -20.67 -13.16
N SER A 412 24.00 -21.40 -13.37
CA SER A 412 23.06 -21.12 -14.47
C SER A 412 22.25 -19.86 -14.20
N ILE A 413 21.68 -19.26 -15.25
CA ILE A 413 20.88 -18.03 -15.17
C ILE A 413 19.43 -18.41 -15.40
N LEU A 414 18.56 -18.07 -14.46
CA LEU A 414 17.12 -18.16 -14.59
C LEU A 414 16.59 -16.86 -15.18
N VAL A 415 15.85 -16.94 -16.29
CA VAL A 415 15.15 -15.81 -16.92
C VAL A 415 13.65 -16.04 -16.79
N VAL A 416 12.91 -15.05 -16.30
CA VAL A 416 11.50 -15.21 -15.89
C VAL A 416 10.64 -14.07 -16.42
N GLY A 417 9.48 -14.42 -16.98
CA GLY A 417 8.43 -13.46 -17.30
C GLY A 417 8.78 -12.52 -18.46
N GLY A 418 8.12 -11.36 -18.45
CA GLY A 418 8.18 -10.35 -19.50
C GLY A 418 7.00 -10.42 -20.46
N GLU A 419 7.08 -9.67 -21.55
CA GLU A 419 6.08 -9.53 -22.61
C GLU A 419 6.70 -9.78 -23.99
N GLU A 420 5.88 -10.08 -24.98
CA GLU A 420 6.25 -10.21 -26.40
C GLU A 420 6.53 -8.83 -27.05
N GLY A 421 7.47 -8.06 -26.48
CA GLY A 421 7.75 -6.68 -26.86
C GLY A 421 6.82 -5.67 -26.20
N SER A 422 6.96 -4.39 -26.59
CA SER A 422 6.23 -3.28 -25.97
C SER A 422 4.70 -3.43 -26.02
N ASN A 423 4.07 -3.51 -24.84
CA ASN A 423 2.62 -3.71 -24.67
C ASN A 423 2.11 -4.98 -25.38
N GLY A 424 2.98 -6.00 -25.45
CA GLY A 424 2.69 -7.29 -26.06
C GLY A 424 1.84 -8.19 -25.16
N ALA A 425 1.63 -9.44 -25.58
CA ALA A 425 1.08 -10.46 -24.70
C ALA A 425 2.11 -10.83 -23.61
N PRO A 426 1.69 -11.22 -22.41
CA PRO A 426 2.62 -11.74 -21.41
C PRO A 426 3.34 -12.97 -21.93
N VAL A 427 4.59 -13.14 -21.49
CA VAL A 427 5.41 -14.34 -21.65
C VAL A 427 5.51 -15.02 -20.28
N PRO A 428 4.46 -15.75 -19.85
CA PRO A 428 4.34 -16.28 -18.49
C PRO A 428 5.15 -17.56 -18.32
N THR A 429 6.43 -17.52 -18.70
CA THR A 429 7.31 -18.69 -18.68
C THR A 429 8.64 -18.36 -18.02
N LEU A 430 9.37 -19.41 -17.68
CA LEU A 430 10.77 -19.33 -17.27
C LEU A 430 11.66 -20.22 -18.14
N GLU A 431 12.93 -19.83 -18.25
CA GLU A 431 13.95 -20.58 -18.98
C GLU A 431 15.34 -20.43 -18.35
N LEU A 432 16.27 -21.32 -18.74
CA LEU A 432 17.62 -21.35 -18.23
C LEU A 432 18.67 -21.01 -19.30
N LEU A 433 19.69 -20.25 -18.90
CA LEU A 433 20.93 -20.06 -19.65
C LEU A 433 22.13 -20.70 -18.92
N PRO A 434 23.03 -21.40 -19.63
CA PRO A 434 22.91 -21.79 -21.04
C PRO A 434 21.68 -22.68 -21.24
N ARG A 435 21.19 -22.78 -22.48
CA ARG A 435 19.94 -23.48 -22.79
C ARG A 435 19.97 -24.94 -22.31
N VAL A 436 19.13 -25.24 -21.31
CA VAL A 436 18.88 -26.60 -20.82
C VAL A 436 17.38 -26.86 -20.84
N GLY A 437 16.95 -27.87 -21.61
CA GLY A 437 15.53 -28.20 -21.73
C GLY A 437 14.72 -27.17 -22.53
N GLY A 438 13.40 -27.16 -22.32
CA GLY A 438 12.47 -26.17 -22.86
C GLY A 438 12.06 -25.13 -21.82
N VAL A 439 11.17 -24.22 -22.20
CA VAL A 439 10.55 -23.28 -21.26
C VAL A 439 9.58 -24.00 -20.31
N VAL A 440 9.35 -23.43 -19.13
CA VAL A 440 8.35 -23.90 -18.16
C VAL A 440 7.26 -22.85 -18.03
N GLU A 441 6.01 -23.28 -18.14
CA GLU A 441 4.83 -22.41 -18.04
C GLU A 441 4.50 -22.07 -16.58
N CYS A 442 4.10 -20.83 -16.34
CA CYS A 442 3.76 -20.28 -15.04
C CYS A 442 2.34 -19.71 -15.07
N ASP A 443 1.35 -20.52 -14.67
CA ASP A 443 -0.07 -20.11 -14.59
C ASP A 443 -0.27 -18.85 -13.74
N TYR A 444 0.56 -18.69 -12.72
CA TYR A 444 0.53 -17.54 -11.82
C TYR A 444 0.97 -16.24 -12.46
N LEU A 445 1.97 -16.23 -13.36
CA LEU A 445 2.33 -15.04 -14.11
C LEU A 445 1.24 -14.70 -15.13
N ALA A 446 0.61 -15.70 -15.72
CA ALA A 446 -0.47 -15.50 -16.68
C ALA A 446 -1.72 -14.87 -16.04
N ARG A 447 -2.06 -15.23 -14.79
CA ARG A 447 -3.26 -14.69 -14.13
C ARG A 447 -3.09 -13.27 -13.58
N THR A 448 -1.86 -12.87 -13.28
CA THR A 448 -1.54 -11.57 -12.67
C THR A 448 -1.14 -10.52 -13.70
N ASP A 449 -1.15 -10.85 -14.99
CA ASP A 449 -0.99 -9.90 -16.09
C ASP A 449 -2.00 -8.74 -15.98
N PRO A 450 -1.59 -7.49 -16.25
CA PRO A 450 -0.26 -7.02 -16.68
C PRO A 450 0.65 -6.58 -15.52
N TYR A 451 0.47 -7.12 -14.31
CA TYR A 451 1.11 -6.62 -13.09
C TYR A 451 2.28 -7.48 -12.58
N SER A 452 2.82 -8.38 -13.41
CA SER A 452 3.81 -9.39 -12.99
C SER A 452 5.09 -9.43 -13.83
N THR A 453 5.39 -8.39 -14.60
CA THR A 453 6.71 -8.21 -15.22
C THR A 453 7.73 -7.76 -14.18
N TYR A 454 9.01 -7.94 -14.48
CA TYR A 454 10.11 -7.83 -13.51
C TYR A 454 9.81 -8.49 -12.15
N PRO A 455 9.48 -9.79 -12.11
CA PRO A 455 9.26 -10.49 -10.86
C PRO A 455 10.52 -10.47 -10.00
N PHE A 456 10.36 -10.33 -8.69
CA PHE A 456 11.47 -10.42 -7.75
C PHE A 456 11.93 -11.87 -7.59
N LEU A 457 13.24 -12.10 -7.62
CA LEU A 457 13.83 -13.44 -7.56
C LEU A 457 14.91 -13.49 -6.48
N ALA A 458 14.92 -14.56 -5.68
CA ALA A 458 16.03 -14.83 -4.76
C ALA A 458 16.27 -16.34 -4.63
N VAL A 459 17.54 -16.74 -4.58
CA VAL A 459 17.93 -18.09 -4.17
C VAL A 459 17.85 -18.19 -2.66
N LEU A 460 17.12 -19.18 -2.15
CA LEU A 460 16.94 -19.39 -0.71
C LEU A 460 17.96 -20.39 -0.14
N PRO A 461 18.37 -20.25 1.13
CA PRO A 461 19.24 -21.22 1.80
C PRO A 461 18.70 -22.66 1.80
N SER A 462 17.38 -22.85 1.79
CA SER A 462 16.74 -24.17 1.61
C SER A 462 17.02 -24.85 0.27
N GLY A 463 17.58 -24.12 -0.70
CA GLY A 463 17.79 -24.56 -2.08
C GLY A 463 16.61 -24.26 -3.00
N GLY A 464 15.53 -23.63 -2.51
CA GLY A 464 14.42 -23.13 -3.31
C GLY A 464 14.71 -21.78 -3.98
N VAL A 465 13.77 -21.34 -4.82
CA VAL A 465 13.77 -20.00 -5.43
C VAL A 465 12.54 -19.25 -4.96
N PHE A 466 12.73 -18.15 -4.24
CA PHE A 466 11.65 -17.19 -3.99
C PHE A 466 11.31 -16.45 -5.28
N ILE A 467 10.02 -16.30 -5.53
CA ILE A 467 9.48 -15.42 -6.57
C ILE A 467 8.35 -14.56 -6.00
N GLY A 468 8.48 -13.24 -6.15
CA GLY A 468 7.46 -12.24 -5.82
C GLY A 468 6.99 -11.50 -7.08
N TYR A 469 5.69 -11.36 -7.28
CA TYR A 469 5.09 -10.76 -8.47
C TYR A 469 3.74 -10.16 -8.13
N TYR A 470 3.41 -9.02 -8.72
CA TYR A 470 2.27 -8.20 -8.32
C TYR A 470 2.23 -8.00 -6.80
N ASN A 471 1.26 -8.59 -6.10
CA ASN A 471 1.16 -8.65 -4.64
C ASN A 471 1.17 -10.09 -4.10
N GLU A 472 1.65 -11.05 -4.90
CA GLU A 472 1.71 -12.47 -4.55
C GLU A 472 3.17 -12.94 -4.45
N ALA A 473 3.40 -14.03 -3.70
CA ALA A 473 4.73 -14.63 -3.60
C ALA A 473 4.67 -16.15 -3.39
N ARG A 474 5.73 -16.86 -3.78
CA ARG A 474 5.88 -18.31 -3.59
C ARG A 474 7.33 -18.75 -3.61
N VAL A 475 7.56 -19.98 -3.16
CA VAL A 475 8.84 -20.68 -3.27
C VAL A 475 8.72 -21.79 -4.32
N LEU A 476 9.65 -21.81 -5.27
CA LEU A 476 9.77 -22.79 -6.34
C LEU A 476 10.92 -23.78 -6.07
N SER A 477 10.81 -24.99 -6.59
CA SER A 477 11.96 -25.91 -6.69
C SER A 477 13.00 -25.36 -7.65
N SER A 478 14.28 -25.41 -7.28
CA SER A 478 15.39 -25.01 -8.16
C SER A 478 15.64 -25.98 -9.32
N ASP A 479 15.13 -27.21 -9.25
CA ASP A 479 15.31 -28.22 -10.30
C ASP A 479 14.17 -28.23 -11.32
N THR A 480 12.92 -28.20 -10.84
CA THR A 480 11.73 -28.32 -11.70
C THR A 480 10.92 -27.04 -11.83
N PHE A 481 11.22 -26.03 -11.01
CA PHE A 481 10.44 -24.79 -10.88
C PHE A 481 8.97 -24.98 -10.52
N ALA A 482 8.61 -26.15 -9.99
CA ALA A 482 7.29 -26.37 -9.44
C ALA A 482 7.15 -25.63 -8.10
N THR A 483 5.96 -25.08 -7.83
CA THR A 483 5.64 -24.47 -6.54
C THR A 483 5.81 -25.47 -5.40
N ILE A 484 6.69 -25.14 -4.45
CA ILE A 484 6.87 -25.86 -3.19
C ILE A 484 5.93 -25.31 -2.12
N LYS A 485 5.83 -23.97 -2.04
CA LYS A 485 5.08 -23.27 -1.00
C LYS A 485 4.49 -21.98 -1.57
N GLU A 486 3.19 -21.77 -1.42
CA GLU A 486 2.57 -20.45 -1.62
C GLU A 486 2.71 -19.64 -0.32
N LEU A 487 3.09 -18.37 -0.45
CA LEU A 487 3.25 -17.46 0.68
C LEU A 487 2.00 -16.58 0.80
N PRO A 488 1.71 -15.98 1.98
CA PRO A 488 0.66 -14.98 2.08
C PRO A 488 0.90 -13.83 1.09
N ASN A 489 -0.18 -13.20 0.62
CA ASN A 489 -0.08 -12.02 -0.23
C ASN A 489 0.76 -10.94 0.45
N ILE A 490 1.58 -10.26 -0.35
CA ILE A 490 2.42 -9.16 0.09
C ILE A 490 1.49 -8.01 0.51
N PRO A 491 1.53 -7.53 1.77
CA PRO A 491 0.63 -6.49 2.24
C PRO A 491 0.75 -5.23 1.38
N GLY A 492 -0.37 -4.56 1.12
CA GLY A 492 -0.42 -3.34 0.33
C GLY A 492 -0.51 -2.07 1.17
N GLN A 493 -1.61 -1.34 0.99
CA GLN A 493 -1.99 -0.18 1.81
C GLN A 493 -3.10 -0.56 2.79
N VAL A 494 -3.31 0.27 3.80
CA VAL A 494 -4.29 -0.02 4.86
C VAL A 494 -5.72 -0.17 4.33
N ASN A 495 -6.05 0.52 3.23
CA ASN A 495 -7.37 0.47 2.60
C ASN A 495 -7.43 -0.29 1.27
N ASP A 496 -6.30 -0.82 0.79
CA ASP A 496 -6.24 -1.60 -0.43
C ASP A 496 -5.14 -2.66 -0.34
N PHE A 497 -5.58 -3.91 -0.17
CA PHE A 497 -4.71 -5.08 -0.09
C PHE A 497 -4.17 -5.53 -1.45
N LEU A 498 -4.61 -4.90 -2.55
CA LEU A 498 -4.22 -5.22 -3.92
C LEU A 498 -3.09 -4.32 -4.46
N ALA A 499 -2.40 -3.58 -3.58
CA ALA A 499 -1.23 -2.81 -3.96
C ALA A 499 -0.13 -3.71 -4.56
N GLY A 500 0.35 -3.38 -5.76
CA GLY A 500 1.40 -4.14 -6.40
C GLY A 500 2.79 -3.69 -5.96
N ARG A 501 3.75 -4.63 -6.04
CA ARG A 501 5.16 -4.42 -5.69
C ARG A 501 6.11 -4.55 -6.88
N THR A 502 5.72 -5.28 -7.92
CA THR A 502 6.50 -5.38 -9.16
C THR A 502 5.99 -4.41 -10.22
N TYR A 503 6.64 -4.35 -11.38
CA TYR A 503 6.19 -3.48 -12.47
C TYR A 503 4.71 -3.76 -12.82
N PRO A 504 3.89 -2.72 -13.10
CA PRO A 504 4.26 -1.30 -13.20
C PRO A 504 4.20 -0.54 -11.87
N PHE A 505 3.89 -1.18 -10.74
CA PHE A 505 3.78 -0.49 -9.46
C PHE A 505 5.14 -0.27 -8.79
N GLU A 506 6.14 -1.10 -9.13
CA GLU A 506 7.58 -0.84 -8.97
C GLU A 506 8.02 -0.39 -7.56
N GLY A 507 7.85 -1.29 -6.59
CA GLY A 507 8.69 -1.33 -5.39
C GLY A 507 10.02 -2.06 -5.66
N THR A 508 10.83 -2.21 -4.61
CA THR A 508 12.16 -2.84 -4.72
C THR A 508 12.41 -3.85 -3.62
N MET A 509 13.06 -4.96 -3.99
CA MET A 509 13.38 -6.07 -3.10
C MET A 509 14.86 -6.10 -2.78
N MET A 510 15.20 -6.30 -1.50
CA MET A 510 16.56 -6.59 -1.03
C MET A 510 16.56 -7.85 -0.16
N LEU A 511 17.68 -8.57 -0.15
CA LEU A 511 17.96 -9.58 0.88
C LEU A 511 18.58 -8.92 2.11
N MET A 512 18.04 -9.22 3.31
CA MET A 512 18.63 -8.74 4.58
C MET A 512 19.99 -9.42 4.86
N PRO A 513 20.90 -8.77 5.60
CA PRO A 513 22.24 -9.29 5.82
C PRO A 513 22.19 -10.62 6.56
N GLN A 514 22.99 -11.57 6.09
CA GLN A 514 23.21 -12.82 6.80
C GLN A 514 24.50 -12.73 7.62
N TYR A 515 24.48 -13.28 8.83
CA TYR A 515 25.61 -13.25 9.75
C TYR A 515 26.10 -14.67 10.04
N ALA A 516 27.41 -14.88 9.98
CA ALA A 516 28.02 -16.15 10.38
C ALA A 516 27.55 -16.53 11.79
N PRO A 517 27.14 -17.79 12.04
CA PRO A 517 27.36 -18.99 11.21
C PRO A 517 26.37 -19.22 10.05
N TYR A 518 25.46 -18.28 9.77
CA TYR A 518 24.47 -18.36 8.67
C TYR A 518 23.38 -19.43 8.90
N ASP A 519 23.01 -19.64 10.17
CA ASP A 519 21.99 -20.62 10.57
C ASP A 519 20.57 -20.03 10.58
N GLU A 520 20.44 -18.70 10.52
CA GLU A 520 19.14 -18.02 10.56
C GLU A 520 18.45 -18.03 9.19
N PRO A 521 17.11 -18.11 9.13
CA PRO A 521 16.40 -17.99 7.87
C PRO A 521 16.69 -16.66 7.16
N LEU A 522 16.83 -16.72 5.83
CA LEU A 522 16.99 -15.53 5.00
C LEU A 522 15.71 -14.69 5.07
N THR A 523 15.87 -13.41 5.42
CA THR A 523 14.78 -12.43 5.39
C THR A 523 14.82 -11.64 4.09
N ILE A 524 13.68 -11.55 3.41
CA ILE A 524 13.46 -10.72 2.24
C ILE A 524 12.81 -9.41 2.70
N LEU A 525 13.27 -8.28 2.18
CA LEU A 525 12.73 -6.94 2.40
C LEU A 525 12.18 -6.39 1.08
N ILE A 526 10.97 -5.86 1.06
CA ILE A 526 10.35 -5.20 -0.10
C ILE A 526 9.83 -3.83 0.33
N CYS A 527 10.23 -2.76 -0.35
CA CYS A 527 9.82 -1.39 -0.04
C CYS A 527 9.11 -0.73 -1.22
N GLY A 528 8.08 0.06 -0.92
CA GLY A 528 7.38 0.85 -1.93
C GLY A 528 6.51 0.03 -2.88
N GLY A 529 5.97 0.68 -3.89
CA GLY A 529 4.93 0.17 -4.78
C GLY A 529 3.77 1.15 -4.90
N SER A 530 2.68 0.74 -5.55
CA SER A 530 1.45 1.53 -5.63
C SER A 530 0.22 0.69 -5.92
N ASN A 531 -0.97 1.27 -5.75
CA ASN A 531 -2.24 0.57 -6.00
C ASN A 531 -2.64 0.59 -7.47
N PRO A 532 -3.39 -0.43 -7.94
CA PRO A 532 -4.14 -0.33 -9.18
C PRO A 532 -5.07 0.89 -9.22
N GLY A 533 -5.31 1.44 -10.41
CA GLY A 533 -6.22 2.57 -10.59
C GLY A 533 -5.56 3.92 -10.24
N PRO A 534 -5.92 4.61 -9.14
CA PRO A 534 -5.38 5.94 -8.82
C PRO A 534 -3.85 6.00 -8.62
N ALA A 535 -3.22 4.84 -8.42
CA ALA A 535 -1.77 4.71 -8.24
C ALA A 535 -1.24 5.53 -7.07
N TYR A 536 -1.91 5.47 -5.92
CA TYR A 536 -1.36 6.01 -4.67
C TYR A 536 -0.14 5.20 -4.27
N GLY A 537 0.94 5.87 -3.87
CA GLY A 537 2.18 5.19 -3.47
C GLY A 537 2.06 4.49 -2.12
N VAL A 538 2.72 3.34 -1.99
CA VAL A 538 2.82 2.59 -0.73
C VAL A 538 3.87 3.23 0.17
N ASP A 539 3.52 3.45 1.43
CA ASP A 539 4.34 4.11 2.45
C ASP A 539 4.94 3.13 3.46
N ASN A 540 5.16 1.88 3.05
CA ASN A 540 5.71 0.85 3.91
C ASN A 540 6.72 -0.04 3.19
N CYS A 541 7.60 -0.61 4.01
CA CYS A 541 8.37 -1.79 3.69
C CYS A 541 7.75 -3.00 4.37
N VAL A 542 7.87 -4.16 3.74
CA VAL A 542 7.43 -5.44 4.28
C VAL A 542 8.58 -6.44 4.26
N SER A 543 8.64 -7.30 5.25
CA SER A 543 9.65 -8.36 5.32
C SER A 543 9.09 -9.72 5.68
N ILE A 544 9.71 -10.78 5.17
CA ILE A 544 9.29 -12.17 5.37
C ILE A 544 10.50 -13.10 5.40
N GLN A 545 10.37 -14.22 6.11
CA GLN A 545 11.32 -15.35 6.05
C GLN A 545 10.67 -16.52 5.31
N PRO A 546 10.88 -16.69 4.00
CA PRO A 546 10.14 -17.67 3.18
C PRO A 546 10.37 -19.13 3.60
N ASP A 547 11.56 -19.43 4.12
CA ASP A 547 11.97 -20.76 4.57
C ASP A 547 11.39 -21.15 5.93
N SER A 548 10.79 -20.21 6.67
CA SER A 548 10.15 -20.52 7.95
C SER A 548 8.92 -21.43 7.78
N ASP A 549 8.58 -22.17 8.84
CA ASP A 549 7.44 -23.09 8.85
C ASP A 549 6.10 -22.37 8.68
N ASP A 550 5.97 -21.16 9.23
CA ASP A 550 4.78 -20.30 9.17
C ASP A 550 5.19 -18.87 8.76
N PRO A 551 5.40 -18.63 7.46
CA PRO A 551 5.97 -17.38 6.98
C PRO A 551 4.94 -16.25 7.03
N THR A 552 5.20 -15.25 7.85
CA THR A 552 4.35 -14.06 8.01
C THR A 552 5.06 -12.78 7.58
N TRP A 553 4.31 -11.84 7.00
CA TRP A 553 4.84 -10.51 6.67
C TRP A 553 4.90 -9.61 7.92
N THR A 554 6.01 -8.90 8.08
CA THR A 554 6.15 -7.79 9.03
C THR A 554 6.07 -6.47 8.25
N ILE A 555 5.21 -5.54 8.66
CA ILE A 555 5.01 -4.23 8.01
C ILE A 555 5.74 -3.15 8.81
N GLU A 556 6.46 -2.26 8.13
CA GLU A 556 7.13 -1.09 8.72
C GLU A 556 6.87 0.16 7.87
N ARG A 557 6.39 1.24 8.49
CA ARG A 557 6.13 2.52 7.80
C ARG A 557 7.43 3.24 7.39
N MET A 558 7.46 3.73 6.16
CA MET A 558 8.46 4.65 5.64
C MET A 558 8.07 6.11 5.95
N PRO A 559 9.04 7.04 6.06
CA PRO A 559 8.76 8.48 6.25
C PRO A 559 8.00 9.15 5.11
N SER A 560 7.99 8.54 3.92
CA SER A 560 7.24 8.98 2.74
C SER A 560 6.76 7.77 1.94
N SER A 561 5.68 7.93 1.17
CA SER A 561 5.28 6.95 0.15
C SER A 561 6.30 6.95 -0.99
N ARG A 562 6.56 5.76 -1.55
CA ARG A 562 7.53 5.59 -2.64
C ARG A 562 7.06 4.58 -3.67
N VAL A 563 7.11 4.99 -4.94
CA VAL A 563 6.99 4.17 -6.15
C VAL A 563 8.23 4.42 -7.01
N ILE A 564 8.67 3.45 -7.81
CA ILE A 564 9.84 3.61 -8.71
C ILE A 564 11.10 3.86 -7.86
N VAL A 565 11.28 3.04 -6.82
CA VAL A 565 12.21 3.32 -5.72
C VAL A 565 13.50 2.52 -5.86
N CYS A 566 14.65 3.18 -5.86
CA CYS A 566 15.93 2.48 -5.79
C CYS A 566 16.27 2.07 -4.35
N MET A 567 16.91 0.91 -4.19
CA MET A 567 17.51 0.49 -2.92
C MET A 567 18.93 -0.02 -3.13
N VAL A 568 19.85 0.33 -2.23
CA VAL A 568 21.26 -0.06 -2.32
C VAL A 568 21.72 -0.62 -0.98
N SER A 569 22.31 -1.81 -0.99
CA SER A 569 22.92 -2.41 0.21
C SER A 569 24.27 -1.75 0.53
N LEU A 570 24.56 -1.49 1.80
CA LEU A 570 25.77 -0.80 2.23
C LEU A 570 26.70 -1.72 3.03
N PRO A 571 28.04 -1.51 3.00
CA PRO A 571 29.03 -2.37 3.67
C PRO A 571 28.83 -2.62 5.17
N ASP A 572 28.11 -1.74 5.85
CA ASP A 572 27.82 -1.86 7.29
C ASP A 572 26.57 -2.70 7.62
N GLY A 573 25.86 -3.19 6.60
CA GLY A 573 24.62 -3.98 6.73
C GLY A 573 23.35 -3.13 6.72
N THR A 574 23.46 -1.83 6.46
CA THR A 574 22.29 -0.96 6.25
C THR A 574 21.92 -0.87 4.77
N TYR A 575 20.75 -0.28 4.48
CA TYR A 575 20.26 -0.09 3.11
C TYR A 575 19.90 1.38 2.89
N LEU A 576 20.30 1.94 1.76
CA LEU A 576 19.87 3.26 1.33
C LEU A 576 18.68 3.12 0.39
N ILE A 577 17.57 3.78 0.72
CA ILE A 577 16.35 3.90 -0.09
C ILE A 577 16.35 5.32 -0.67
N LEU A 578 16.26 5.46 -1.99
CA LEU A 578 16.36 6.75 -2.66
C LEU A 578 15.61 6.75 -4.00
N ASN A 579 15.52 7.92 -4.62
CA ASN A 579 14.77 8.16 -5.86
C ASN A 579 13.27 7.85 -5.70
N GLY A 580 12.55 7.90 -6.82
CA GLY A 580 11.15 7.54 -6.95
C GLY A 580 10.18 8.70 -6.73
N GLY A 581 8.90 8.45 -6.98
CA GLY A 581 7.79 9.37 -6.74
C GLY A 581 7.02 9.02 -5.48
N GLU A 582 6.26 9.96 -4.93
CA GLU A 582 5.31 9.68 -3.84
C GLU A 582 4.04 8.99 -4.36
N ASN A 583 3.72 9.17 -5.64
CA ASN A 583 2.55 8.61 -6.29
C ASN A 583 2.82 8.24 -7.76
N GLY A 584 1.96 7.41 -8.34
CA GLY A 584 2.04 6.99 -9.73
C GLY A 584 2.47 5.54 -9.89
N ALA A 585 3.00 5.25 -11.07
CA ALA A 585 3.47 3.93 -11.49
C ALA A 585 4.67 4.11 -12.42
N ALA A 586 5.45 3.06 -12.59
CA ALA A 586 6.45 2.88 -13.61
C ALA A 586 5.87 3.12 -15.01
N GLY A 587 6.63 3.75 -15.88
CA GLY A 587 6.23 4.11 -17.24
C GLY A 587 6.28 5.61 -17.49
N PHE A 588 6.36 5.96 -18.77
CA PHE A 588 6.44 7.35 -19.22
C PHE A 588 5.21 8.16 -18.82
N GLY A 589 5.42 9.29 -18.14
CA GLY A 589 4.35 10.20 -17.71
C GLY A 589 3.53 9.72 -16.51
N LEU A 590 3.90 8.61 -15.86
CA LEU A 590 3.07 7.98 -14.83
C LEU A 590 3.53 8.27 -13.40
N GLY A 591 4.84 8.41 -13.17
CA GLY A 591 5.42 8.80 -11.88
C GLY A 591 5.19 10.28 -11.57
N ARG A 592 4.86 10.60 -10.31
CA ARG A 592 4.53 11.95 -9.85
C ARG A 592 5.15 12.22 -8.49
N ASP A 593 5.26 13.51 -8.15
CA ASP A 593 5.69 14.00 -6.84
C ASP A 593 7.06 13.41 -6.42
N PRO A 594 8.18 13.82 -7.05
CA PRO A 594 9.49 13.21 -6.80
C PRO A 594 9.91 13.25 -5.32
N ASN A 595 10.39 12.13 -4.81
CA ASN A 595 11.02 12.04 -3.50
C ASN A 595 12.45 12.59 -3.57
N HIS A 596 12.75 13.63 -2.79
CA HIS A 596 14.10 14.22 -2.74
C HIS A 596 14.95 13.68 -1.60
N ASN A 597 14.36 13.25 -0.49
CA ASN A 597 15.13 12.70 0.63
C ASN A 597 15.52 11.25 0.36
N ALA A 598 16.74 10.87 0.73
CA ALA A 598 17.05 9.46 0.93
C ALA A 598 16.59 8.99 2.33
N VAL A 599 16.45 7.67 2.50
CA VAL A 599 16.11 7.03 3.77
C VAL A 599 17.08 5.89 4.02
N LEU A 600 17.74 5.88 5.17
CA LEU A 600 18.59 4.78 5.61
C LEU A 600 17.74 3.80 6.43
N TYR A 601 17.72 2.55 6.00
CA TYR A 601 17.13 1.42 6.72
C TYR A 601 18.21 0.63 7.45
N ASP A 602 18.09 0.54 8.78
CA ASP A 602 19.01 -0.20 9.65
C ASP A 602 18.33 -1.45 10.22
N PRO A 603 18.59 -2.65 9.67
CA PRO A 603 17.97 -3.89 10.12
C PRO A 603 18.35 -4.29 11.56
N ALA A 604 19.44 -3.76 12.11
CA ALA A 604 19.89 -4.07 13.47
C ALA A 604 19.04 -3.38 14.55
N LYS A 605 18.26 -2.35 14.20
CA LYS A 605 17.29 -1.71 15.10
C LYS A 605 16.02 -2.54 15.22
N SER A 606 15.25 -2.28 16.27
CA SER A 606 13.92 -2.88 16.45
C SER A 606 12.96 -2.46 15.33
N VAL A 607 12.08 -3.38 14.94
CA VAL A 607 10.97 -3.14 14.01
C VAL A 607 10.24 -1.85 14.39
N GLY A 608 9.93 -1.02 13.41
CA GLY A 608 9.28 0.29 13.58
C GLY A 608 10.26 1.44 13.87
N SER A 609 11.53 1.17 14.18
CA SER A 609 12.56 2.20 14.46
C SER A 609 13.75 2.17 13.49
N ARG A 610 13.61 1.49 12.36
CA ARG A 610 14.70 1.20 11.41
C ARG A 610 14.95 2.31 10.39
N MET A 611 14.02 3.26 10.23
CA MET A 611 14.09 4.29 9.19
C MET A 611 14.70 5.60 9.70
N THR A 612 15.70 6.11 8.97
CA THR A 612 16.31 7.42 9.21
C THR A 612 16.23 8.26 7.94
N SER A 613 15.58 9.43 7.99
CA SER A 613 15.62 10.39 6.88
C SER A 613 17.02 10.98 6.77
N MET A 614 17.56 10.94 5.55
CA MET A 614 18.91 11.34 5.19
C MET A 614 18.89 12.66 4.40
N ALA A 615 20.02 13.02 3.79
CA ALA A 615 20.15 14.21 2.95
C ALA A 615 19.20 14.18 1.74
N ASN A 616 18.92 15.37 1.21
CA ASN A 616 18.07 15.56 0.04
C ASN A 616 18.91 15.83 -1.21
N THR A 617 18.51 15.26 -2.34
CA THR A 617 18.95 15.73 -3.67
C THR A 617 18.13 16.95 -4.10
N THR A 618 18.58 17.61 -5.16
CA THR A 618 17.82 18.65 -5.90
C THR A 618 17.43 18.20 -7.30
N ILE A 619 17.71 16.93 -7.64
CA ILE A 619 17.44 16.34 -8.94
C ILE A 619 16.26 15.39 -8.81
N ASP A 620 15.26 15.58 -9.66
CA ASP A 620 14.11 14.68 -9.75
C ASP A 620 14.57 13.37 -10.41
N ARG A 621 14.45 12.25 -9.67
CA ARG A 621 14.80 10.91 -10.12
C ARG A 621 13.54 10.05 -10.09
N LEU A 622 12.92 9.88 -11.27
CA LEU A 622 11.68 9.13 -11.46
C LEU A 622 11.97 7.87 -12.32
N TYR A 623 11.05 7.51 -13.22
CA TYR A 623 11.13 6.28 -14.01
C TYR A 623 12.44 6.13 -14.78
N HIS A 624 13.08 4.95 -14.65
CA HIS A 624 14.45 4.65 -15.11
C HIS A 624 15.57 5.43 -14.41
N SER A 625 15.36 5.84 -13.17
CA SER A 625 16.47 6.23 -12.29
C SER A 625 17.18 4.99 -11.78
N GLU A 626 18.49 5.10 -11.52
CA GLU A 626 19.29 3.98 -11.03
C GLU A 626 20.18 4.41 -9.87
N ALA A 627 20.48 3.46 -8.97
CA ALA A 627 21.44 3.64 -7.90
C ALA A 627 22.25 2.36 -7.66
N ILE A 628 23.58 2.47 -7.56
CA ILE A 628 24.48 1.33 -7.37
C ILE A 628 25.57 1.62 -6.33
N LEU A 629 25.99 0.59 -5.58
CA LEU A 629 27.09 0.68 -4.63
C LEU A 629 28.44 0.68 -5.37
N MET A 630 29.23 1.72 -5.19
CA MET A 630 30.59 1.80 -5.71
C MET A 630 31.58 1.06 -4.81
N MET A 631 32.70 0.61 -5.40
CA MET A 631 33.76 -0.10 -4.65
C MET A 631 34.39 0.71 -3.52
N ASP A 632 34.26 2.03 -3.56
CA ASP A 632 34.75 2.90 -2.50
C ASP A 632 33.72 3.12 -1.36
N GLY A 633 32.54 2.53 -1.46
CA GLY A 633 31.45 2.64 -0.49
C GLY A 633 30.53 3.85 -0.70
N SER A 634 30.74 4.66 -1.73
CA SER A 634 29.75 5.66 -2.16
C SER A 634 28.64 5.02 -3.00
N ILE A 635 27.54 5.74 -3.23
CA ILE A 635 26.46 5.29 -4.11
C ILE A 635 26.43 6.19 -5.33
N LEU A 636 26.57 5.63 -6.52
CA LEU A 636 26.37 6.36 -7.76
C LEU A 636 24.88 6.40 -8.11
N VAL A 637 24.36 7.59 -8.39
CA VAL A 637 22.97 7.85 -8.77
C VAL A 637 22.93 8.40 -10.19
N SER A 638 22.12 7.78 -11.06
CA SER A 638 22.00 8.07 -12.49
C SER A 638 20.56 7.97 -12.99
N GLY A 639 20.30 8.29 -14.27
CA GLY A 639 18.93 8.34 -14.83
C GLY A 639 18.10 9.49 -14.25
N SER A 640 16.90 9.83 -14.66
CA SER A 640 15.80 9.13 -15.29
C SER A 640 15.34 9.79 -16.60
N ASP A 641 14.56 9.09 -17.43
CA ASP A 641 13.80 9.61 -18.57
C ASP A 641 12.28 9.47 -18.35
N PRO A 642 11.66 10.32 -17.52
CA PRO A 642 10.23 10.20 -17.20
C PRO A 642 9.29 10.47 -18.40
N GLU A 643 9.79 11.06 -19.49
CA GLU A 643 9.03 11.45 -20.70
C GLU A 643 7.64 12.10 -20.44
N ASP A 644 7.55 12.97 -19.42
CA ASP A 644 6.28 13.54 -18.96
C ASP A 644 6.06 15.02 -19.36
N GLY A 645 7.04 15.62 -20.04
CA GLY A 645 7.04 17.03 -20.43
C GLY A 645 7.17 18.04 -19.29
N THR A 646 7.40 17.57 -18.05
CA THR A 646 7.43 18.38 -16.83
C THR A 646 8.77 18.26 -16.12
N HIS A 647 9.27 17.04 -15.92
CA HIS A 647 10.55 16.77 -15.29
C HIS A 647 11.66 16.57 -16.36
N PRO A 648 12.92 16.95 -16.08
CA PRO A 648 14.02 16.79 -17.01
C PRO A 648 14.33 15.32 -17.34
N GLN A 649 14.92 15.11 -18.53
CA GLN A 649 15.61 13.87 -18.87
C GLN A 649 17.02 13.95 -18.28
N GLU A 650 17.37 13.06 -17.34
CA GLU A 650 18.52 13.26 -16.46
C GLU A 650 19.79 12.53 -16.88
N HIS A 651 20.72 13.33 -17.39
CA HIS A 651 22.10 12.91 -17.67
C HIS A 651 23.04 13.11 -16.49
N ARG A 652 22.67 13.91 -15.49
CA ARG A 652 23.58 14.28 -14.39
C ARG A 652 23.83 13.08 -13.49
N LEU A 653 25.08 12.83 -13.16
CA LEU A 653 25.51 11.82 -12.20
C LEU A 653 25.75 12.47 -10.84
N GLU A 654 25.26 11.84 -9.78
CA GLU A 654 25.53 12.24 -8.40
C GLU A 654 26.16 11.08 -7.62
N TYR A 655 27.02 11.40 -6.65
CA TYR A 655 27.31 10.47 -5.57
C TYR A 655 26.44 10.80 -4.37
N PHE A 656 25.90 9.78 -3.73
CA PHE A 656 25.54 9.87 -2.33
C PHE A 656 26.70 9.30 -1.49
N SER A 657 27.23 10.12 -0.58
CA SER A 657 28.25 9.73 0.39
C SER A 657 27.59 9.41 1.74
N PRO A 658 27.54 8.13 2.18
CA PRO A 658 26.95 7.79 3.46
C PRO A 658 27.75 8.33 4.66
N PRO A 659 27.13 8.38 5.85
CA PRO A 659 27.77 8.93 7.05
C PRO A 659 29.14 8.31 7.37
N TYR A 660 29.32 7.01 7.11
CA TYR A 660 30.59 6.34 7.35
C TYR A 660 31.76 6.93 6.54
N LEU A 661 31.51 7.48 5.34
CA LEU A 661 32.54 8.16 4.54
C LEU A 661 32.82 9.58 5.01
N LEU A 662 31.83 10.23 5.62
CA LEU A 662 31.91 11.63 6.06
C LEU A 662 32.41 11.79 7.51
N SER A 663 32.44 10.70 8.27
CA SER A 663 32.84 10.67 9.69
C SER A 663 34.26 11.17 9.98
N GLY A 664 35.13 11.21 8.97
CA GLY A 664 36.56 11.50 9.12
C GLY A 664 37.37 10.35 9.72
N ALA A 665 36.74 9.20 10.01
CA ALA A 665 37.44 7.98 10.38
C ALA A 665 38.35 7.53 9.24
N SER A 666 39.58 7.11 9.55
CA SER A 666 40.46 6.60 8.49
C SER A 666 39.94 5.26 7.99
N ARG A 667 39.82 5.15 6.67
CA ARG A 667 39.36 3.94 5.98
C ARG A 667 40.33 2.79 6.24
N PRO A 668 39.85 1.61 6.68
CA PRO A 668 40.68 0.42 6.75
C PRO A 668 41.24 0.09 5.37
N ALA A 669 42.47 -0.42 5.33
CA ALA A 669 43.09 -0.93 4.12
C ALA A 669 43.52 -2.38 4.35
N PHE A 670 43.39 -3.20 3.32
CA PHE A 670 43.78 -4.60 3.36
C PHE A 670 44.48 -5.00 2.07
N SER A 671 45.25 -6.07 2.14
CA SER A 671 45.79 -6.78 0.99
C SER A 671 45.32 -8.22 1.04
N ILE A 672 44.89 -8.72 -0.11
CA ILE A 672 44.46 -10.09 -0.30
C ILE A 672 45.11 -10.64 -1.58
N ASP A 673 45.81 -11.77 -1.45
CA ASP A 673 46.61 -12.32 -2.56
C ASP A 673 45.75 -13.16 -3.51
N ASN A 674 44.75 -13.87 -2.97
CA ASN A 674 43.83 -14.71 -3.72
C ASN A 674 42.42 -14.14 -3.63
N THR A 675 41.79 -13.86 -4.77
CA THR A 675 40.39 -13.39 -4.89
C THR A 675 39.48 -14.44 -5.53
N ASP A 676 39.93 -15.69 -5.62
CA ASP A 676 39.20 -16.83 -6.18
C ASP A 676 39.00 -17.89 -5.10
N TRP A 677 37.78 -18.00 -4.57
CA TRP A 677 37.46 -18.81 -3.40
C TRP A 677 36.40 -19.84 -3.71
N ALA A 678 36.56 -21.04 -3.16
CA ALA A 678 35.49 -22.03 -3.14
C ALA A 678 34.46 -21.69 -2.05
N TYR A 679 33.20 -22.08 -2.26
CA TYR A 679 32.18 -22.00 -1.22
C TYR A 679 32.63 -22.78 0.03
N GLY A 680 32.53 -22.13 1.20
CA GLY A 680 32.99 -22.67 2.49
C GLY A 680 34.51 -22.60 2.73
N GLU A 681 35.29 -22.03 1.80
CA GLU A 681 36.72 -21.82 2.00
C GLU A 681 37.00 -20.76 3.09
N THR A 682 37.97 -21.04 3.97
CA THR A 682 38.48 -20.04 4.90
C THR A 682 39.56 -19.20 4.23
N VAL A 683 39.27 -17.91 4.06
CA VAL A 683 40.17 -16.96 3.38
C VAL A 683 40.83 -16.05 4.41
N SER A 684 42.14 -15.85 4.26
CA SER A 684 42.91 -14.93 5.10
C SER A 684 43.37 -13.72 4.28
N PHE A 685 43.29 -12.54 4.88
CA PHE A 685 43.82 -11.30 4.32
C PHE A 685 44.64 -10.57 5.39
N THR A 686 45.46 -9.62 4.96
CA THR A 686 46.27 -8.80 5.87
C THR A 686 45.71 -7.39 5.92
N LEU A 687 45.39 -6.88 7.11
CA LEU A 687 45.10 -5.47 7.30
C LEU A 687 46.40 -4.67 7.19
N THR A 688 46.46 -3.79 6.18
CA THR A 688 47.60 -2.91 5.92
C THR A 688 47.45 -1.56 6.61
N ALA A 689 46.21 -1.15 6.92
CA ALA A 689 45.89 -0.06 7.82
C ALA A 689 44.59 -0.37 8.59
N GLN A 690 44.60 -0.13 9.91
CA GLN A 690 43.41 -0.25 10.74
C GLN A 690 43.40 0.88 11.78
N THR A 691 42.21 1.40 12.07
CA THR A 691 41.97 2.43 13.09
C THR A 691 41.27 1.89 14.33
N SER A 692 40.68 0.68 14.22
CA SER A 692 39.95 -0.01 15.27
C SER A 692 40.38 -1.47 15.37
N THR A 693 40.16 -2.07 16.53
CA THR A 693 40.27 -3.52 16.74
C THR A 693 38.94 -4.26 16.49
N ASP A 694 37.85 -3.51 16.36
CA ASP A 694 36.52 -4.02 15.99
C ASP A 694 36.35 -3.87 14.48
N ILE A 695 36.74 -4.92 13.74
CA ILE A 695 36.67 -4.99 12.28
C ILE A 695 35.56 -5.97 11.91
N ARG A 696 34.65 -5.53 11.05
CA ARG A 696 33.66 -6.37 10.38
C ARG A 696 34.05 -6.52 8.91
N VAL A 697 33.68 -7.66 8.35
CA VAL A 697 33.88 -7.97 6.93
C VAL A 697 32.51 -8.36 6.39
N SER A 698 32.11 -7.70 5.31
CA SER A 698 30.88 -7.96 4.58
C SER A 698 31.25 -8.32 3.15
N LEU A 699 30.55 -9.28 2.56
CA LEU A 699 30.68 -9.60 1.14
C LEU A 699 29.40 -9.13 0.47
N ILE A 700 29.53 -8.27 -0.54
CA ILE A 700 28.40 -7.74 -1.29
C ILE A 700 28.59 -8.17 -2.73
N ALA A 701 27.57 -8.80 -3.30
CA ALA A 701 27.61 -9.17 -4.71
C ALA A 701 27.71 -7.91 -5.60
N ALA A 702 28.47 -8.01 -6.69
CA ALA A 702 28.48 -6.97 -7.71
C ALA A 702 27.12 -6.90 -8.39
N MET A 703 26.67 -5.69 -8.71
CA MET A 703 25.29 -5.44 -9.11
C MET A 703 25.14 -4.66 -10.39
N GLY A 704 24.03 -4.92 -11.08
CA GLY A 704 23.45 -4.08 -12.10
C GLY A 704 22.05 -3.66 -11.68
N SER A 705 21.73 -2.38 -11.90
CA SER A 705 20.42 -1.80 -11.61
C SER A 705 19.74 -1.42 -12.94
N THR A 706 18.48 -1.79 -13.10
CA THR A 706 17.59 -1.19 -14.12
C THR A 706 16.13 -1.24 -13.69
N HIS A 707 15.36 -0.20 -14.00
CA HIS A 707 13.93 -0.09 -13.63
C HIS A 707 13.77 -0.24 -12.11
N ASP A 708 14.70 0.38 -11.38
CA ASP A 708 14.79 0.35 -9.92
C ASP A 708 14.96 -1.07 -9.34
N LYS A 709 15.22 -2.09 -10.17
CA LYS A 709 15.49 -3.45 -9.75
C LYS A 709 16.98 -3.69 -9.61
N ASP A 710 17.34 -4.23 -8.46
CA ASP A 710 18.64 -4.85 -8.23
C ASP A 710 18.51 -6.37 -8.42
N TYR A 711 19.10 -6.88 -9.50
CA TYR A 711 18.97 -8.30 -9.92
C TYR A 711 19.92 -9.26 -9.18
N THR A 712 20.67 -8.77 -8.20
CA THR A 712 21.83 -9.50 -7.67
C THR A 712 22.03 -9.38 -6.16
N THR A 713 21.07 -8.86 -5.38
CA THR A 713 21.24 -8.71 -3.93
C THR A 713 21.55 -10.02 -3.22
N GLN A 714 22.82 -10.30 -2.94
CA GLN A 714 23.27 -11.25 -1.92
C GLN A 714 24.22 -10.48 -1.00
N PHE A 715 23.94 -10.56 0.30
CA PHE A 715 24.66 -9.86 1.37
C PHE A 715 25.08 -10.84 2.47
#